data_AF-T1BCH8-F1
#
_entry.id   AF-T1BCH8-F1
#
_cell.length_a   1.000
_cell.length_b   1.000
_cell.length_c   1.000
_cell.angle_alpha   90.00
_cell.angle_beta   90.00
_cell.angle_gamma   90.00
#
_symmetry.space_group_name_H-M   'P 1'
#
loop_
_entity.id
_entity.type
_entity.pdbx_description
1 polymer ?
#
loop_
_entity_poly.entity_id
_entity_poly.type
_entity_poly.pdbx_seq_one_letter_code
_entity_poly.pdbx_strand_id
1 'polypeptide(L)'
;MAVDPAGPVLVASQRANVLTLFSGPSLGVRQNWSGTTDFPSFVLYDPPAHAFLVANYFGSNWSVLSGHSTFAVPWGPAPEFPVVFAENGLPAGASWQVTFAGMTERSTNSTIGFTISAGIFPYRIQGPAGYRTDGEPLAGSLRVNGDARNLAPLGVEVGASPDAAAYDPATGRLYVANSQSDNLTVVDPLTMRSVGAGLPVGSAPSAVAYDPETGDLFVANSRSDNVTVVDPVGGRTVANLPVQYAPTAIAYDPRIQSMVVADSGSDNLTIINSSSLRVTQTVSSGGSEPVAVVFDPVGSSLIVLDAGSGRVIRRDAANLTVEGNRSLGLSASARASGLAVDPLSGNLFIASNSTAGGGLGTLTVENDTLTLRENVPLDAAPHGLVWDPAHDQIDVAEPSSGQVAVYGGNVSAGVSRITTVPVGVDPTGGAAVSATREVVILNSGGRNLSVVGRGARLGLLWSPIPAYPVEFQEFGLPAGLAWTVDLNGSLLTTQNSTLTVDLPNGSYPYRFLPMAGERLLAPASDGTLRVEGAPGQVLASGWAGGASPSAVAYDPTLGALFVTDRANDSVTILAASSGRVEGSVPVGRQPEAIVDLVSLGLLVVANAGSDNLTVLNASTAAPEGPSIPVGPGPAALLWDPS
;
A
#
# COMPACT_ATOMS: atom_id res chain seq x y z
N MET A 1 -53.71 -7.93 13.56
CA MET A 1 -54.32 -6.58 13.41
C MET A 1 -53.25 -5.60 13.83
N ALA A 2 -53.02 -4.56 13.03
CA ALA A 2 -52.10 -3.48 13.38
C ALA A 2 -52.81 -2.13 13.25
N VAL A 3 -52.43 -1.18 14.09
CA VAL A 3 -53.04 0.15 14.17
C VAL A 3 -51.95 1.19 13.92
N ASP A 4 -52.19 2.04 12.93
CA ASP A 4 -51.46 3.28 12.76
C ASP A 4 -52.03 4.32 13.75
N PRO A 5 -51.21 4.96 14.61
CA PRO A 5 -51.65 6.02 15.52
C PRO A 5 -52.40 7.17 14.84
N ALA A 6 -52.21 7.38 13.54
CA ALA A 6 -52.92 8.38 12.72
C ALA A 6 -54.34 7.95 12.30
N GLY A 7 -54.80 6.74 12.67
CA GLY A 7 -56.18 6.29 12.50
C GLY A 7 -56.41 5.04 11.63
N PRO A 8 -55.58 4.71 10.63
CA PRO A 8 -55.75 3.47 9.85
C PRO A 8 -55.56 2.18 10.66
N VAL A 9 -56.39 1.17 10.43
CA VAL A 9 -56.28 -0.16 11.05
C VAL A 9 -56.26 -1.23 9.97
N LEU A 10 -55.23 -2.07 9.96
CA LEU A 10 -55.12 -3.19 9.01
C LEU A 10 -55.39 -4.52 9.71
N VAL A 11 -56.33 -5.29 9.15
CA VAL A 11 -56.73 -6.61 9.65
C VAL A 11 -56.43 -7.67 8.59
N ALA A 12 -55.61 -8.65 8.95
CA ALA A 12 -55.42 -9.86 8.16
C ALA A 12 -56.41 -10.94 8.61
N SER A 13 -57.08 -11.57 7.65
CA SER A 13 -57.94 -12.73 7.87
C SER A 13 -57.43 -13.93 7.09
N GLN A 14 -56.74 -14.81 7.80
CA GLN A 14 -56.09 -15.99 7.21
C GLN A 14 -57.09 -16.96 6.58
N ARG A 15 -58.24 -17.23 7.22
CA ARG A 15 -59.25 -18.15 6.69
C ARG A 15 -60.01 -17.62 5.48
N ALA A 16 -60.22 -16.31 5.41
CA ALA A 16 -60.90 -15.69 4.29
C ALA A 16 -59.93 -15.34 3.14
N ASN A 17 -58.62 -15.38 3.40
CA ASN A 17 -57.57 -14.89 2.51
C ASN A 17 -57.81 -13.44 2.07
N VAL A 18 -58.07 -12.58 3.06
CA VAL A 18 -58.38 -11.16 2.88
C VAL A 18 -57.54 -10.29 3.82
N LEU A 19 -56.99 -9.20 3.28
CA LEU A 19 -56.55 -8.03 4.05
C LEU A 19 -57.62 -6.94 3.95
N THR A 20 -58.00 -6.36 5.09
CA THR A 20 -58.94 -5.25 5.16
C THR A 20 -58.29 -4.07 5.86
N LEU A 21 -58.14 -2.96 5.14
CA LEU A 21 -57.76 -1.67 5.72
C LEU A 21 -59.02 -0.88 6.08
N PHE A 22 -59.14 -0.51 7.34
CA PHE A 22 -60.13 0.43 7.86
C PHE A 22 -59.49 1.81 7.99
N SER A 23 -60.13 2.84 7.47
CA SER A 23 -59.65 4.21 7.54
C SER A 23 -60.78 5.22 7.76
N GLY A 24 -60.43 6.43 8.19
CA GLY A 24 -61.36 7.53 8.46
C GLY A 24 -61.83 7.62 9.93
N PRO A 25 -62.46 8.75 10.31
CA PRO A 25 -62.74 9.12 11.71
C PRO A 25 -63.73 8.20 12.45
N SER A 26 -64.42 7.30 11.74
CA SER A 26 -65.35 6.32 12.31
C SER A 26 -65.05 4.87 11.87
N LEU A 27 -63.83 4.58 11.39
CA LEU A 27 -63.43 3.27 10.81
C LEU A 27 -64.36 2.80 9.66
N GLY A 28 -64.97 3.74 8.94
CA GLY A 28 -66.01 3.47 7.96
C GLY A 28 -65.51 3.16 6.54
N VAL A 29 -64.33 3.66 6.15
CA VAL A 29 -63.78 3.45 4.80
C VAL A 29 -63.00 2.15 4.79
N ARG A 30 -63.44 1.18 3.96
CA ARG A 30 -62.84 -0.16 3.88
C ARG A 30 -62.23 -0.39 2.50
N GLN A 31 -60.96 -0.77 2.49
CA GLN A 31 -60.33 -1.32 1.30
C GLN A 31 -60.01 -2.79 1.56
N ASN A 32 -60.48 -3.67 0.66
CA ASN A 32 -60.29 -5.11 0.77
C ASN A 32 -59.39 -5.61 -0.35
N TRP A 33 -58.40 -6.41 0.00
CA TRP A 33 -57.62 -7.20 -0.93
C TRP A 33 -57.95 -8.67 -0.67
N SER A 34 -58.74 -9.28 -1.57
CA SER A 34 -59.13 -10.69 -1.51
C SER A 34 -58.37 -11.51 -2.53
N GLY A 35 -58.00 -12.75 -2.18
CA GLY A 35 -57.36 -13.68 -3.12
C GLY A 35 -55.84 -13.51 -3.26
N THR A 36 -55.19 -12.91 -2.25
CA THR A 36 -53.72 -12.89 -2.17
C THR A 36 -53.19 -14.32 -2.13
N THR A 37 -52.28 -14.73 -3.00
CA THR A 37 -51.88 -16.16 -3.10
C THR A 37 -51.26 -16.75 -1.82
N ASP A 38 -50.90 -15.91 -0.86
CA ASP A 38 -49.94 -16.27 0.19
C ASP A 38 -50.54 -16.31 1.63
N PHE A 39 -51.85 -16.08 1.79
CA PHE A 39 -52.62 -16.17 3.05
C PHE A 39 -52.03 -15.32 4.22
N PRO A 40 -52.50 -14.08 4.41
CA PRO A 40 -51.96 -13.17 5.40
C PRO A 40 -52.29 -13.65 6.82
N SER A 41 -51.28 -13.74 7.69
CA SER A 41 -51.41 -14.34 9.03
C SER A 41 -51.10 -13.39 10.17
N PHE A 42 -50.16 -12.46 9.97
CA PHE A 42 -49.76 -11.49 10.98
C PHE A 42 -49.54 -10.11 10.35
N VAL A 43 -49.81 -9.05 11.11
CA VAL A 43 -49.61 -7.68 10.65
C VAL A 43 -48.97 -6.88 11.77
N LEU A 44 -47.94 -6.10 11.43
CA LEU A 44 -47.29 -5.11 12.28
C LEU A 44 -47.35 -3.73 11.62
N TYR A 45 -47.35 -2.66 12.40
CA TYR A 45 -47.16 -1.30 11.89
C TYR A 45 -45.75 -0.83 12.25
N ASP A 46 -45.06 -0.23 11.29
CA ASP A 46 -43.74 0.38 11.45
C ASP A 46 -43.90 1.91 11.53
N PRO A 47 -43.81 2.52 12.73
CA PRO A 47 -44.09 3.94 12.90
C PRO A 47 -43.14 4.89 12.15
N PRO A 48 -41.81 4.68 12.14
CA PRO A 48 -40.88 5.47 11.32
C PRO A 48 -41.20 5.47 9.82
N ALA A 49 -41.63 4.32 9.28
CA ALA A 49 -41.85 4.16 7.85
C ALA A 49 -43.30 4.46 7.40
N HIS A 50 -44.21 4.70 8.34
CA HIS A 50 -45.65 4.80 8.09
C HIS A 50 -46.19 3.64 7.24
N ALA A 51 -45.74 2.42 7.51
CA ALA A 51 -46.00 1.24 6.69
C ALA A 51 -46.57 0.08 7.50
N PHE A 52 -47.37 -0.76 6.84
CA PHE A 52 -47.80 -2.04 7.41
C PHE A 52 -46.96 -3.19 6.86
N LEU A 53 -46.42 -4.00 7.77
CA LEU A 53 -45.72 -5.24 7.45
C LEU A 53 -46.69 -6.40 7.62
N VAL A 54 -46.90 -7.19 6.58
CA VAL A 54 -47.78 -8.36 6.59
C VAL A 54 -46.96 -9.62 6.41
N ALA A 55 -47.03 -10.53 7.38
CA ALA A 55 -46.46 -11.86 7.21
C ALA A 55 -47.45 -12.77 6.50
N ASN A 56 -46.99 -13.48 5.46
CA ASN A 56 -47.81 -14.40 4.70
C ASN A 56 -47.41 -15.85 4.99
N TYR A 57 -48.39 -16.66 5.40
CA TYR A 57 -48.13 -17.98 6.01
C TYR A 57 -47.64 -19.04 5.00
N PHE A 58 -48.19 -19.06 3.79
CA PHE A 58 -47.82 -20.06 2.78
C PHE A 58 -46.77 -19.57 1.78
N GLY A 59 -46.57 -18.25 1.66
CA GLY A 59 -45.59 -17.66 0.73
C GLY A 59 -44.16 -17.57 1.27
N SER A 60 -43.92 -17.86 2.56
CA SER A 60 -42.63 -17.65 3.25
C SER A 60 -42.02 -16.26 3.00
N ASN A 61 -42.87 -15.26 2.78
CA ASN A 61 -42.50 -13.88 2.46
C ASN A 61 -43.26 -12.91 3.38
N TRP A 62 -42.81 -11.66 3.41
CA TRP A 62 -43.54 -10.57 4.05
C TRP A 62 -43.83 -9.48 3.01
N SER A 63 -45.02 -8.88 3.06
CA SER A 63 -45.42 -7.79 2.19
C SER A 63 -45.38 -6.47 2.95
N VAL A 64 -44.76 -5.44 2.36
CA VAL A 64 -44.81 -4.08 2.89
C VAL A 64 -45.91 -3.32 2.15
N LEU A 65 -46.96 -2.95 2.86
CA LEU A 65 -47.97 -2.02 2.38
C LEU A 65 -47.55 -0.62 2.81
N SER A 66 -46.74 0.02 1.97
CA SER A 66 -46.51 1.46 2.00
C SER A 66 -47.07 2.05 0.71
N GLY A 67 -47.45 3.33 0.73
CA GLY A 67 -47.94 4.00 -0.47
C GLY A 67 -46.86 4.03 -1.56
N HIS A 68 -46.99 3.12 -2.53
CA HIS A 68 -46.35 3.03 -3.86
C HIS A 68 -45.14 2.07 -4.02
N SER A 69 -45.35 1.07 -4.90
CA SER A 69 -44.40 0.21 -5.65
C SER A 69 -43.83 -1.06 -4.98
N THR A 70 -44.16 -2.24 -5.52
CA THR A 70 -43.54 -3.54 -5.19
C THR A 70 -42.46 -3.92 -6.21
N PHE A 71 -41.28 -4.36 -5.73
CA PHE A 71 -40.19 -4.92 -6.53
C PHE A 71 -40.03 -6.42 -6.22
N ALA A 72 -39.71 -7.25 -7.22
CA ALA A 72 -39.44 -8.68 -7.04
C ALA A 72 -37.95 -8.92 -6.79
N VAL A 73 -37.62 -9.67 -5.74
CA VAL A 73 -36.23 -10.06 -5.38
C VAL A 73 -36.01 -11.54 -5.72
N PRO A 74 -35.11 -11.88 -6.64
CA PRO A 74 -34.76 -13.27 -6.93
C PRO A 74 -33.77 -13.81 -5.88
N TRP A 75 -33.90 -15.09 -5.50
CA TRP A 75 -32.96 -15.78 -4.59
C TRP A 75 -32.27 -16.97 -5.27
N GLY A 76 -30.95 -17.08 -5.05
CA GLY A 76 -30.03 -18.15 -5.44
C GLY A 76 -28.90 -18.31 -4.37
N PRO A 77 -27.87 -19.16 -4.57
CA PRO A 77 -26.77 -19.28 -3.61
C PRO A 77 -26.07 -17.93 -3.38
N ALA A 78 -25.72 -17.62 -2.13
CA ALA A 78 -25.11 -16.34 -1.79
C ALA A 78 -23.76 -16.19 -2.51
N PRO A 79 -23.49 -15.06 -3.20
CA PRO A 79 -22.19 -14.81 -3.81
C PRO A 79 -21.09 -14.83 -2.74
N GLU A 80 -19.96 -15.45 -3.05
CA GLU A 80 -18.77 -15.47 -2.20
C GLU A 80 -17.71 -14.49 -2.74
N PHE A 81 -16.96 -13.86 -1.84
CA PHE A 81 -16.04 -12.77 -2.17
C PHE A 81 -14.62 -13.08 -1.70
N PRO A 82 -13.59 -12.73 -2.50
CA PRO A 82 -12.20 -12.92 -2.11
C PRO A 82 -11.81 -11.94 -1.00
N VAL A 83 -11.10 -12.46 0.00
CA VAL A 83 -10.47 -11.70 1.08
C VAL A 83 -9.00 -12.05 1.09
N VAL A 84 -8.11 -11.06 1.02
CA VAL A 84 -6.67 -11.27 0.93
C VAL A 84 -5.97 -10.57 2.07
N PHE A 85 -5.24 -11.33 2.88
CA PHE A 85 -4.26 -10.80 3.81
C PHE A 85 -2.92 -10.77 3.10
N ALA A 86 -2.21 -9.65 3.14
CA ALA A 86 -0.89 -9.51 2.52
C ALA A 86 0.14 -9.16 3.59
N GLU A 87 1.23 -9.92 3.63
CA GLU A 87 2.38 -9.61 4.46
C GLU A 87 3.47 -8.91 3.64
N ASN A 88 4.19 -8.02 4.30
CA ASN A 88 5.41 -7.41 3.81
C ASN A 88 6.43 -7.42 4.94
N GLY A 89 7.66 -7.85 4.68
CA GLY A 89 8.77 -7.80 5.64
C GLY A 89 9.11 -9.12 6.33
N LEU A 90 8.39 -10.22 6.07
CA LEU A 90 8.84 -11.55 6.47
C LEU A 90 9.93 -12.09 5.52
N PRO A 91 10.88 -12.92 6.01
CA PRO A 91 11.84 -13.62 5.15
C PRO A 91 11.14 -14.54 4.15
N ALA A 92 11.74 -14.70 2.97
CA ALA A 92 11.26 -15.64 1.97
C ALA A 92 11.14 -17.07 2.57
N GLY A 93 9.95 -17.66 2.47
CA GLY A 93 9.67 -18.99 3.02
C GLY A 93 9.23 -19.00 4.49
N ALA A 94 9.16 -17.85 5.18
CA ALA A 94 8.70 -17.79 6.56
C ALA A 94 7.20 -18.10 6.65
N SER A 95 6.82 -18.99 7.56
CA SER A 95 5.42 -19.39 7.73
C SER A 95 4.65 -18.41 8.60
N TRP A 96 3.50 -17.97 8.11
CA TRP A 96 2.55 -17.14 8.84
C TRP A 96 1.13 -17.64 8.59
N GLN A 97 0.20 -17.23 9.46
CA GLN A 97 -1.12 -17.82 9.56
C GLN A 97 -2.17 -16.75 9.79
N VAL A 98 -3.32 -16.95 9.16
CA VAL A 98 -4.51 -16.15 9.39
C VAL A 98 -5.67 -17.07 9.75
N THR A 99 -6.36 -16.76 10.83
CA THR A 99 -7.69 -17.29 11.13
C THR A 99 -8.71 -16.23 10.74
N PHE A 100 -9.55 -16.48 9.75
CA PHE A 100 -10.58 -15.57 9.28
C PHE A 100 -11.94 -16.29 9.19
N ALA A 101 -12.97 -15.69 9.79
CA ALA A 101 -14.31 -16.29 9.87
C ALA A 101 -14.34 -17.71 10.47
N GLY A 102 -13.38 -18.03 11.33
CA GLY A 102 -13.20 -19.37 11.91
C GLY A 102 -12.42 -20.35 11.03
N MET A 103 -12.18 -20.04 9.75
CA MET A 103 -11.29 -20.78 8.88
C MET A 103 -9.85 -20.36 9.13
N THR A 104 -8.91 -21.30 9.08
CA THR A 104 -7.50 -21.00 9.38
C THR A 104 -6.63 -21.50 8.26
N GLU A 105 -5.90 -20.56 7.65
CA GLU A 105 -4.97 -20.83 6.55
C GLU A 105 -3.55 -20.42 6.97
N ARG A 106 -2.57 -21.20 6.53
CA ARG A 106 -1.15 -20.97 6.78
C ARG A 106 -0.40 -21.00 5.45
N SER A 107 0.48 -20.03 5.25
CA SER A 107 1.24 -19.88 4.01
C SER A 107 2.68 -19.49 4.30
N THR A 108 3.54 -19.68 3.31
CA THR A 108 4.91 -19.15 3.25
C THR A 108 5.07 -18.12 2.12
N ASN A 109 3.99 -17.84 1.40
CA ASN A 109 3.91 -16.80 0.37
C ASN A 109 3.50 -15.46 1.00
N SER A 110 3.65 -14.36 0.27
CA SER A 110 3.31 -13.02 0.76
C SER A 110 1.81 -12.73 0.91
N THR A 111 0.95 -13.70 0.61
CA THR A 111 -0.51 -13.56 0.73
C THR A 111 -1.18 -14.83 1.27
N ILE A 112 -2.26 -14.63 2.02
CA ILE A 112 -3.24 -15.66 2.41
C ILE A 112 -4.63 -15.20 1.96
N GLY A 113 -5.30 -16.04 1.16
CA GLY A 113 -6.62 -15.75 0.60
C GLY A 113 -7.73 -16.58 1.24
N PHE A 114 -8.94 -16.02 1.32
CA PHE A 114 -10.18 -16.69 1.70
C PHE A 114 -11.28 -16.31 0.70
N THR A 115 -12.30 -17.16 0.60
CA THR A 115 -13.54 -16.83 -0.12
C THR A 115 -14.70 -16.97 0.85
N ILE A 116 -15.51 -15.92 1.03
CA ILE A 116 -16.65 -15.95 1.97
C ILE A 116 -17.80 -15.08 1.51
N SER A 117 -19.04 -15.45 1.83
CA SER A 117 -20.21 -14.59 1.64
C SER A 117 -20.10 -13.28 2.42
N ALA A 118 -20.88 -12.29 2.01
CA ALA A 118 -20.92 -11.00 2.70
C ALA A 118 -21.29 -11.14 4.19
N GLY A 119 -20.57 -10.43 5.06
CA GLY A 119 -20.74 -10.44 6.51
C GLY A 119 -19.64 -9.68 7.24
N ILE A 120 -19.69 -9.65 8.56
CA ILE A 120 -18.61 -9.14 9.42
C ILE A 120 -18.00 -10.34 10.11
N PHE A 121 -16.71 -10.57 9.88
CA PHE A 121 -16.04 -11.78 10.35
C PHE A 121 -14.85 -11.42 11.23
N PRO A 122 -14.65 -12.14 12.35
CA PRO A 122 -13.43 -11.97 13.13
C PRO A 122 -12.23 -12.48 12.34
N TYR A 123 -11.10 -11.80 12.53
CA TYR A 123 -9.81 -12.26 12.05
C TYR A 123 -8.79 -12.27 13.19
N ARG A 124 -7.80 -13.16 13.08
CA ARG A 124 -6.61 -13.24 13.92
C ARG A 124 -5.42 -13.62 13.06
N ILE A 125 -4.29 -12.98 13.29
CA ILE A 125 -3.08 -13.13 12.48
C ILE A 125 -1.95 -13.54 13.41
N GLN A 126 -1.15 -14.50 12.95
CA GLN A 126 0.00 -15.02 13.68
C GLN A 126 1.18 -15.14 12.72
N GLY A 127 2.23 -14.36 13.00
CA GLY A 127 3.48 -14.41 12.26
C GLY A 127 4.47 -15.42 12.85
N PRO A 128 5.61 -15.60 12.17
CA PRO A 128 6.71 -16.40 12.68
C PRO A 128 7.28 -15.82 13.98
N ALA A 129 7.84 -16.71 14.82
CA ALA A 129 8.52 -16.29 16.03
C ALA A 129 9.67 -15.33 15.69
N GLY A 130 9.83 -14.29 16.50
CA GLY A 130 10.85 -13.26 16.25
C GLY A 130 10.43 -12.17 15.27
N TYR A 131 9.14 -12.03 14.94
CA TYR A 131 8.61 -10.93 14.12
C TYR A 131 7.42 -10.25 14.81
N ARG A 132 7.27 -8.93 14.60
CA ARG A 132 6.17 -8.09 15.11
C ARG A 132 5.54 -7.29 13.96
N THR A 133 4.26 -6.94 14.07
CA THR A 133 3.61 -6.01 13.11
C THR A 133 3.80 -4.57 13.53
N ASP A 134 4.03 -3.69 12.57
CA ASP A 134 4.03 -2.24 12.77
C ASP A 134 2.65 -1.67 12.38
N GLY A 135 1.95 -1.05 13.34
CA GLY A 135 0.77 -0.21 13.07
C GLY A 135 -0.60 -0.89 13.02
N GLU A 136 -0.71 -2.20 12.78
CA GLU A 136 -2.01 -2.90 12.66
C GLU A 136 -2.25 -3.97 13.76
N PRO A 137 -3.48 -4.10 14.29
CA PRO A 137 -3.80 -5.10 15.31
C PRO A 137 -3.83 -6.52 14.73
N LEU A 138 -3.17 -7.45 15.43
CA LEU A 138 -3.13 -8.89 15.07
C LEU A 138 -4.49 -9.61 15.20
N ALA A 139 -5.55 -8.91 15.62
CA ALA A 139 -6.90 -9.44 15.67
C ALA A 139 -7.93 -8.32 15.57
N GLY A 140 -9.08 -8.61 14.96
CA GLY A 140 -10.16 -7.63 14.79
C GLY A 140 -11.36 -8.25 14.11
N SER A 141 -12.24 -7.40 13.56
CA SER A 141 -13.32 -7.81 12.68
C SER A 141 -13.17 -7.13 11.32
N LEU A 142 -13.39 -7.89 10.25
CA LEU A 142 -13.33 -7.42 8.88
C LEU A 142 -14.70 -7.57 8.25
N ARG A 143 -15.21 -6.45 7.73
CA ARG A 143 -16.47 -6.42 6.98
C ARG A 143 -16.21 -6.78 5.52
N VAL A 144 -16.82 -7.87 5.06
CA VAL A 144 -16.85 -8.34 3.67
C VAL A 144 -18.23 -8.02 3.15
N ASN A 145 -18.40 -7.03 2.27
CA ASN A 145 -19.74 -6.63 1.85
C ASN A 145 -20.12 -7.12 0.46
N GLY A 146 -19.18 -7.67 -0.29
CA GLY A 146 -19.49 -8.14 -1.62
C GLY A 146 -19.77 -7.08 -2.69
N ASP A 147 -19.74 -5.82 -2.29
CA ASP A 147 -19.73 -4.66 -3.16
C ASP A 147 -18.46 -3.87 -2.89
N ALA A 148 -17.98 -3.16 -3.92
CA ALA A 148 -16.84 -2.28 -3.81
C ALA A 148 -16.99 -1.33 -2.61
N ARG A 149 -15.89 -1.10 -1.89
CA ARG A 149 -15.87 -0.20 -0.75
C ARG A 149 -16.16 1.23 -1.20
N ASN A 150 -17.35 1.73 -0.84
CA ASN A 150 -17.57 3.16 -0.70
C ASN A 150 -16.66 3.71 0.40
N LEU A 151 -15.50 4.24 0.01
CA LEU A 151 -14.65 5.03 0.89
C LEU A 151 -15.07 6.50 0.81
N ALA A 152 -16.18 6.86 1.44
CA ALA A 152 -16.49 8.27 1.67
C ALA A 152 -16.67 8.53 3.18
N PRO A 153 -15.95 9.50 3.80
CA PRO A 153 -14.81 10.29 3.33
C PRO A 153 -13.66 10.34 4.37
N LEU A 154 -12.57 9.63 4.14
CA LEU A 154 -11.29 9.89 4.83
C LEU A 154 -10.13 10.00 3.82
N GLY A 155 -10.46 10.38 2.59
CA GLY A 155 -9.63 10.22 1.39
C GLY A 155 -8.32 11.00 1.41
N VAL A 156 -7.37 10.52 0.61
CA VAL A 156 -6.18 11.26 0.21
C VAL A 156 -6.60 12.63 -0.30
N GLU A 157 -6.10 13.69 0.31
CA GLU A 157 -6.22 15.03 -0.25
C GLU A 157 -5.26 15.12 -1.44
N VAL A 158 -5.83 15.23 -2.65
CA VAL A 158 -5.07 15.51 -3.87
C VAL A 158 -5.28 16.97 -4.26
N GLY A 159 -4.55 17.43 -5.27
CA GLY A 159 -4.74 18.77 -5.81
C GLY A 159 -6.16 18.98 -6.38
N ALA A 160 -6.45 20.22 -6.76
CA ALA A 160 -7.72 20.59 -7.37
C ALA A 160 -7.87 19.98 -8.78
N SER A 161 -9.07 19.44 -9.06
CA SER A 161 -9.44 18.78 -10.33
C SER A 161 -8.48 17.67 -10.76
N PRO A 162 -8.40 16.56 -10.01
CA PRO A 162 -7.71 15.35 -10.49
C PRO A 162 -8.39 14.81 -11.77
N ASP A 163 -7.64 14.74 -12.87
CA ASP A 163 -8.15 14.34 -14.19
C ASP A 163 -7.59 13.00 -14.69
N ALA A 164 -6.32 12.69 -14.37
CA ALA A 164 -5.68 11.46 -14.79
C ALA A 164 -4.73 10.90 -13.73
N ALA A 165 -4.47 9.60 -13.78
CA ALA A 165 -3.49 8.97 -12.92
C ALA A 165 -2.70 7.88 -13.63
N ALA A 166 -1.45 7.68 -13.21
CA ALA A 166 -0.57 6.62 -13.68
C ALA A 166 0.01 5.87 -12.47
N TYR A 167 0.03 4.55 -12.56
CA TYR A 167 0.67 3.69 -11.57
C TYR A 167 2.06 3.28 -12.06
N ASP A 168 3.05 3.49 -11.20
CA ASP A 168 4.42 3.01 -11.38
C ASP A 168 4.58 1.67 -10.64
N PRO A 169 4.64 0.53 -11.36
CA PRO A 169 4.83 -0.78 -10.74
C PRO A 169 6.23 -1.00 -10.16
N ALA A 170 7.25 -0.22 -10.57
CA ALA A 170 8.61 -0.35 -10.08
C ALA A 170 8.75 0.25 -8.67
N THR A 171 8.15 1.42 -8.43
CA THR A 171 8.17 2.06 -7.10
C THR A 171 6.92 1.80 -6.25
N GLY A 172 5.86 1.26 -6.84
CA GLY A 172 4.59 1.01 -6.16
C GLY A 172 3.81 2.29 -5.86
N ARG A 173 4.05 3.37 -6.60
CA ARG A 173 3.42 4.69 -6.39
C ARG A 173 2.38 4.99 -7.46
N LEU A 174 1.34 5.70 -7.05
CA LEU A 174 0.32 6.26 -7.95
C LEU A 174 0.54 7.78 -8.06
N TYR A 175 0.52 8.30 -9.29
CA TYR A 175 0.71 9.72 -9.56
C TYR A 175 -0.57 10.31 -10.15
N VAL A 176 -1.12 11.32 -9.50
CA VAL A 176 -2.41 11.94 -9.86
C VAL A 176 -2.18 13.34 -10.40
N ALA A 177 -2.54 13.57 -11.66
CA ALA A 177 -2.47 14.86 -12.34
C ALA A 177 -3.64 15.76 -11.92
N ASN A 178 -3.34 16.93 -11.36
CA ASN A 178 -4.33 17.86 -10.81
C ASN A 178 -4.42 19.11 -11.69
N SER A 179 -5.39 19.16 -12.59
CA SER A 179 -5.44 20.13 -13.69
C SER A 179 -5.63 21.57 -13.24
N GLN A 180 -6.18 21.82 -12.05
CA GLN A 180 -6.29 23.18 -11.50
C GLN A 180 -5.16 23.54 -10.53
N SER A 181 -4.32 22.59 -10.12
CA SER A 181 -3.18 22.82 -9.23
C SER A 181 -1.82 22.79 -9.92
N ASP A 182 -1.79 22.47 -11.22
CA ASP A 182 -0.57 22.44 -12.05
C ASP A 182 0.55 21.57 -11.42
N ASN A 183 0.15 20.45 -10.80
CA ASN A 183 1.05 19.51 -10.12
C ASN A 183 0.59 18.05 -10.24
N LEU A 184 1.50 17.12 -9.93
CA LEU A 184 1.17 15.74 -9.60
C LEU A 184 1.12 15.55 -8.08
N THR A 185 0.13 14.83 -7.59
CA THR A 185 0.13 14.30 -6.22
C THR A 185 0.66 12.87 -6.25
N VAL A 186 1.68 12.56 -5.44
CA VAL A 186 2.19 11.19 -5.29
C VAL A 186 1.42 10.50 -4.18
N VAL A 187 0.92 9.29 -4.44
CA VAL A 187 0.07 8.53 -3.53
C VAL A 187 0.66 7.14 -3.34
N ASP A 188 0.67 6.69 -2.09
CA ASP A 188 0.86 5.29 -1.74
C ASP A 188 -0.49 4.58 -1.86
N PRO A 189 -0.69 3.71 -2.87
CA PRO A 189 -1.96 3.02 -3.05
C PRO A 189 -2.22 1.92 -2.01
N LEU A 190 -1.22 1.48 -1.25
CA LEU A 190 -1.41 0.50 -0.17
C LEU A 190 -2.00 1.17 1.08
N THR A 191 -1.56 2.39 1.38
CA THR A 191 -2.03 3.13 2.57
C THR A 191 -3.07 4.19 2.26
N MET A 192 -3.30 4.49 0.97
CA MET A 192 -4.08 5.62 0.50
C MET A 192 -3.68 6.91 1.24
N ARG A 193 -2.39 7.26 1.12
CA ARG A 193 -1.83 8.50 1.67
C ARG A 193 -0.95 9.21 0.63
N SER A 194 -0.96 10.53 0.66
CA SER A 194 0.00 11.33 -0.11
C SER A 194 1.43 11.11 0.40
N VAL A 195 2.40 11.08 -0.51
CA VAL A 195 3.81 10.88 -0.21
C VAL A 195 4.61 12.09 -0.65
N GLY A 196 5.23 12.77 0.31
CA GLY A 196 6.05 13.94 0.03
C GLY A 196 5.26 15.14 -0.48
N ALA A 197 5.98 16.09 -1.08
CA ALA A 197 5.39 17.25 -1.73
C ALA A 197 4.92 16.90 -3.15
N GLY A 198 3.92 17.64 -3.65
CA GLY A 198 3.48 17.49 -5.04
C GLY A 198 4.60 17.83 -6.03
N LEU A 199 4.63 17.13 -7.16
CA LEU A 199 5.63 17.32 -8.21
C LEU A 199 5.17 18.40 -9.18
N PRO A 200 5.96 19.46 -9.43
CA PRO A 200 5.55 20.54 -10.32
C PRO A 200 5.53 20.08 -11.78
N VAL A 201 4.51 20.51 -12.52
CA VAL A 201 4.37 20.27 -13.96
C VAL A 201 3.92 21.55 -14.68
N GLY A 202 3.60 21.45 -15.98
CA GLY A 202 3.03 22.55 -16.75
C GLY A 202 1.57 22.86 -16.36
N SER A 203 0.93 23.73 -17.12
CA SER A 203 -0.41 24.22 -16.80
C SER A 203 -1.51 23.32 -17.35
N ALA A 204 -2.51 23.03 -16.51
CA ALA A 204 -3.61 22.12 -16.78
C ALA A 204 -3.16 20.72 -17.23
N PRO A 205 -2.42 19.98 -16.38
CA PRO A 205 -2.05 18.60 -16.66
C PRO A 205 -3.31 17.74 -16.83
N SER A 206 -3.48 17.15 -18.01
CA SER A 206 -4.69 16.40 -18.40
C SER A 206 -4.47 14.90 -18.51
N ALA A 207 -3.23 14.46 -18.73
CA ALA A 207 -2.88 13.05 -18.79
C ALA A 207 -1.45 12.82 -18.30
N VAL A 208 -1.20 11.62 -17.76
CA VAL A 208 0.11 11.18 -17.30
C VAL A 208 0.33 9.74 -17.75
N ALA A 209 1.52 9.44 -18.28
CA ALA A 209 1.98 8.10 -18.61
C ALA A 209 3.31 7.80 -17.92
N TYR A 210 3.51 6.54 -17.54
CA TYR A 210 4.76 6.03 -16.98
C TYR A 210 5.56 5.36 -18.10
N ASP A 211 6.86 5.68 -18.18
CA ASP A 211 7.80 4.97 -19.04
C ASP A 211 8.48 3.84 -18.23
N PRO A 212 8.19 2.55 -18.49
CA PRO A 212 8.82 1.45 -17.80
C PRO A 212 10.31 1.26 -18.11
N GLU A 213 10.83 1.84 -19.19
CA GLU A 213 12.25 1.72 -19.56
C GLU A 213 13.13 2.71 -18.80
N THR A 214 12.67 3.96 -18.66
CA THR A 214 13.44 5.03 -18.00
C THR A 214 13.03 5.24 -16.54
N GLY A 215 11.81 4.87 -16.17
CA GLY A 215 11.23 5.17 -14.86
C GLY A 215 10.65 6.59 -14.75
N ASP A 216 10.68 7.38 -15.83
CA ASP A 216 10.17 8.76 -15.83
C ASP A 216 8.65 8.81 -16.08
N LEU A 217 8.02 9.88 -15.61
CA LEU A 217 6.63 10.22 -15.91
C LEU A 217 6.58 11.29 -17.01
N PHE A 218 5.66 11.12 -17.95
CA PHE A 218 5.39 12.09 -19.01
C PHE A 218 3.98 12.64 -18.83
N VAL A 219 3.88 13.96 -18.64
CA VAL A 219 2.65 14.65 -18.27
C VAL A 219 2.26 15.61 -19.38
N ALA A 220 1.12 15.35 -20.03
CA ALA A 220 0.53 16.23 -21.03
C ALA A 220 -0.15 17.43 -20.33
N ASN A 221 0.28 18.65 -20.66
CA ASN A 221 -0.25 19.88 -20.08
C ASN A 221 -1.03 20.66 -21.13
N SER A 222 -2.36 20.56 -21.03
CA SER A 222 -3.28 21.02 -22.07
C SER A 222 -3.30 22.54 -22.27
N ARG A 223 -2.99 23.34 -21.24
CA ARG A 223 -3.02 24.80 -21.32
C ARG A 223 -1.67 25.41 -21.70
N SER A 224 -0.56 24.73 -21.37
CA SER A 224 0.79 25.19 -21.71
C SER A 224 1.39 24.54 -22.95
N ASP A 225 0.60 23.72 -23.67
CA ASP A 225 0.97 23.14 -24.98
C ASP A 225 2.31 22.38 -24.96
N ASN A 226 2.55 21.65 -23.87
CA ASN A 226 3.81 20.92 -23.66
C ASN A 226 3.62 19.62 -22.89
N VAL A 227 4.59 18.72 -22.99
CA VAL A 227 4.76 17.56 -22.12
C VAL A 227 5.87 17.83 -21.11
N THR A 228 5.58 17.68 -19.83
CA THR A 228 6.60 17.73 -18.76
C THR A 228 7.07 16.32 -18.47
N VAL A 229 8.39 16.12 -18.46
CA VAL A 229 9.05 14.87 -18.07
C VAL A 229 9.50 15.01 -16.63
N VAL A 230 9.12 14.08 -15.77
CA VAL A 230 9.36 14.13 -14.32
C VAL A 230 10.10 12.87 -13.90
N ASP A 231 11.19 13.04 -13.15
CA ASP A 231 11.91 11.97 -12.44
C ASP A 231 11.20 11.80 -11.08
N PRO A 232 10.39 10.75 -10.90
CA PRO A 232 9.59 10.60 -9.69
C PRO A 232 10.43 10.22 -8.47
N VAL A 233 11.59 9.59 -8.66
CA VAL A 233 12.48 9.14 -7.57
C VAL A 233 13.27 10.34 -7.02
N GLY A 234 13.80 11.16 -7.92
CA GLY A 234 14.48 12.41 -7.59
C GLY A 234 13.53 13.56 -7.24
N GLY A 235 12.23 13.41 -7.54
CA GLY A 235 11.19 14.40 -7.24
C GLY A 235 11.34 15.71 -8.01
N ARG A 236 11.82 15.67 -9.27
CA ARG A 236 12.16 16.86 -10.06
C ARG A 236 11.72 16.76 -11.51
N THR A 237 11.48 17.90 -12.13
CA THR A 237 11.32 18.00 -13.59
C THR A 237 12.65 17.71 -14.29
N VAL A 238 12.60 16.84 -15.30
CA VAL A 238 13.73 16.48 -16.18
C VAL A 238 13.74 17.37 -17.43
N ALA A 239 12.59 17.53 -18.06
CA ALA A 239 12.45 18.31 -19.30
C ALA A 239 11.04 18.87 -19.48
N ASN A 240 10.94 19.92 -20.30
CA ASN A 240 9.67 20.42 -20.84
C ASN A 240 9.77 20.37 -22.36
N LEU A 241 8.94 19.53 -22.98
CA LEU A 241 8.98 19.22 -24.40
C LEU A 241 7.79 19.92 -25.07
N PRO A 242 8.02 20.89 -25.98
CA PRO A 242 6.92 21.51 -26.71
C PRO A 242 6.25 20.46 -27.60
N VAL A 243 4.93 20.44 -27.60
CA VAL A 243 4.11 19.64 -28.53
C VAL A 243 3.31 20.58 -29.41
N GLN A 244 2.21 20.11 -30.02
CA GLN A 244 1.33 20.97 -30.79
C GLN A 244 0.37 21.71 -29.83
N TYR A 245 -0.95 21.56 -29.99
CA TYR A 245 -1.92 22.34 -29.22
C TYR A 245 -2.86 21.44 -28.41
N ALA A 246 -3.09 21.84 -27.16
CA ALA A 246 -3.97 21.19 -26.20
C ALA A 246 -3.78 19.66 -26.14
N PRO A 247 -2.62 19.17 -25.72
CA PRO A 247 -2.41 17.74 -25.52
C PRO A 247 -3.35 17.22 -24.43
N THR A 248 -4.15 16.19 -24.74
CA THR A 248 -5.21 15.68 -23.84
C THR A 248 -4.96 14.26 -23.37
N ALA A 249 -4.27 13.43 -24.16
CA ALA A 249 -3.93 12.06 -23.79
C ALA A 249 -2.49 11.72 -24.15
N ILE A 250 -1.91 10.76 -23.44
CA ILE A 250 -0.56 10.27 -23.67
C ILE A 250 -0.50 8.78 -23.34
N ALA A 251 0.16 8.00 -24.19
CA ALA A 251 0.39 6.57 -23.95
C ALA A 251 1.82 6.18 -24.33
N TYR A 252 2.36 5.21 -23.61
CA TYR A 252 3.65 4.61 -23.95
C TYR A 252 3.47 3.52 -25.00
N ASP A 253 4.28 3.59 -26.05
CA ASP A 253 4.41 2.55 -27.06
C ASP A 253 5.73 1.78 -26.84
N PRO A 254 5.68 0.53 -26.33
CA PRO A 254 6.88 -0.26 -26.09
C PRO A 254 7.57 -0.73 -27.37
N ARG A 255 6.93 -0.67 -28.54
CA ARG A 255 7.49 -1.14 -29.82
C ARG A 255 8.53 -0.17 -30.36
N ILE A 256 8.26 1.13 -30.21
CA ILE A 256 9.14 2.21 -30.65
C ILE A 256 9.77 2.99 -29.49
N GLN A 257 9.56 2.52 -28.24
CA GLN A 257 10.07 3.14 -27.01
C GLN A 257 9.81 4.64 -26.98
N SER A 258 8.55 5.01 -27.23
CA SER A 258 8.16 6.41 -27.39
C SER A 258 6.82 6.67 -26.73
N MET A 259 6.63 7.91 -26.28
CA MET A 259 5.33 8.42 -25.87
C MET A 259 4.59 8.95 -27.09
N VAL A 260 3.32 8.59 -27.20
CA VAL A 260 2.39 9.07 -28.23
C VAL A 260 1.41 10.01 -27.56
N VAL A 261 1.43 11.28 -27.97
CA VAL A 261 0.63 12.35 -27.39
C VAL A 261 -0.50 12.69 -28.35
N ALA A 262 -1.74 12.71 -27.88
CA ALA A 262 -2.89 13.19 -28.62
C ALA A 262 -3.04 14.70 -28.44
N ASP A 263 -2.73 15.47 -29.49
CA ASP A 263 -2.80 16.93 -29.51
C ASP A 263 -4.18 17.38 -30.03
N SER A 264 -5.18 17.35 -29.14
CA SER A 264 -6.60 17.55 -29.49
C SER A 264 -6.88 18.86 -30.22
N GLY A 265 -6.18 19.94 -29.86
CA GLY A 265 -6.37 21.27 -30.44
C GLY A 265 -5.77 21.42 -31.84
N SER A 266 -4.97 20.46 -32.29
CA SER A 266 -4.30 20.48 -33.59
C SER A 266 -4.62 19.28 -34.49
N ASP A 267 -5.48 18.35 -34.03
CA ASP A 267 -5.86 17.13 -34.76
C ASP A 267 -4.68 16.20 -35.12
N ASN A 268 -3.62 16.21 -34.30
CA ASN A 268 -2.40 15.44 -34.55
C ASN A 268 -2.02 14.52 -33.37
N LEU A 269 -1.08 13.62 -33.66
CA LEU A 269 -0.33 12.85 -32.69
C LEU A 269 1.13 13.31 -32.72
N THR A 270 1.68 13.67 -31.57
CA THR A 270 3.11 13.97 -31.41
C THR A 270 3.82 12.79 -30.76
N ILE A 271 4.93 12.37 -31.36
CA ILE A 271 5.70 11.21 -30.95
C ILE A 271 6.99 11.69 -30.31
N ILE A 272 7.21 11.28 -29.06
CA ILE A 272 8.36 11.66 -28.26
C ILE A 272 9.15 10.40 -27.96
N ASN A 273 10.38 10.30 -28.46
CA ASN A 273 11.25 9.21 -28.07
C ASN A 273 11.65 9.38 -26.60
N SER A 274 11.33 8.38 -25.77
CA SER A 274 11.36 8.54 -24.32
C SER A 274 12.78 8.53 -23.74
N SER A 275 13.73 7.89 -24.43
CA SER A 275 15.14 7.87 -24.01
C SER A 275 15.91 9.13 -24.41
N SER A 276 15.68 9.67 -25.61
CA SER A 276 16.35 10.90 -26.08
C SER A 276 15.63 12.19 -25.69
N LEU A 277 14.40 12.10 -25.19
CA LEU A 277 13.53 13.23 -24.84
C LEU A 277 13.36 14.22 -26.00
N ARG A 278 13.17 13.69 -27.21
CA ARG A 278 12.97 14.48 -28.43
C ARG A 278 11.67 14.11 -29.12
N VAL A 279 10.97 15.12 -29.62
CA VAL A 279 9.92 14.94 -30.61
C VAL A 279 10.56 14.39 -31.88
N THR A 280 10.18 13.18 -32.28
CA THR A 280 10.69 12.50 -33.47
C THR A 280 9.78 12.72 -34.67
N GLN A 281 8.47 12.83 -34.43
CA GLN A 281 7.48 12.92 -35.48
C GLN A 281 6.20 13.59 -34.97
N THR A 282 5.52 14.30 -35.88
CA THR A 282 4.11 14.71 -35.70
C THR A 282 3.34 14.21 -36.92
N VAL A 283 2.23 13.51 -36.68
CA VAL A 283 1.36 12.96 -37.73
C VAL A 283 -0.09 13.34 -37.48
N SER A 284 -0.91 13.43 -38.52
CA SER A 284 -2.36 13.59 -38.34
C SER A 284 -2.93 12.40 -37.56
N SER A 285 -3.90 12.63 -36.66
CA SER A 285 -4.62 11.55 -35.97
C SER A 285 -5.44 10.69 -36.94
N GLY A 286 -5.82 11.25 -38.09
CA GLY A 286 -6.67 10.63 -39.11
C GLY A 286 -8.14 11.04 -39.02
N GLY A 287 -8.50 11.79 -37.98
CA GLY A 287 -9.80 12.41 -37.76
C GLY A 287 -9.62 13.82 -37.19
N SER A 288 -10.44 14.17 -36.20
CA SER A 288 -10.39 15.46 -35.51
C SER A 288 -10.66 15.30 -34.03
N GLU A 289 -9.96 16.09 -33.22
CA GLU A 289 -9.98 16.13 -31.76
C GLU A 289 -9.68 14.75 -31.14
N PRO A 290 -8.45 14.24 -31.28
CA PRO A 290 -8.02 13.02 -30.59
C PRO A 290 -8.05 13.24 -29.08
N VAL A 291 -8.86 12.46 -28.35
CA VAL A 291 -9.05 12.61 -26.89
C VAL A 291 -8.47 11.45 -26.09
N ALA A 292 -8.23 10.29 -26.70
CA ALA A 292 -7.60 9.16 -26.06
C ALA A 292 -6.70 8.40 -27.04
N VAL A 293 -5.59 7.86 -26.53
CA VAL A 293 -4.69 6.96 -27.25
C VAL A 293 -4.27 5.84 -26.32
N VAL A 294 -4.28 4.60 -26.81
CA VAL A 294 -3.82 3.42 -26.06
C VAL A 294 -3.02 2.49 -26.98
N PHE A 295 -2.06 1.77 -26.41
CA PHE A 295 -1.34 0.71 -27.10
C PHE A 295 -2.08 -0.62 -26.90
N ASP A 296 -2.46 -1.27 -28.00
CA ASP A 296 -2.96 -2.64 -28.02
C ASP A 296 -1.78 -3.62 -28.23
N PRO A 297 -1.37 -4.37 -27.19
CA PRO A 297 -0.26 -5.31 -27.29
C PRO A 297 -0.58 -6.56 -28.14
N VAL A 298 -1.86 -6.92 -28.30
CA VAL A 298 -2.28 -8.09 -29.07
C VAL A 298 -2.17 -7.81 -30.56
N GLY A 299 -2.73 -6.67 -30.98
CA GLY A 299 -2.64 -6.19 -32.36
C GLY A 299 -1.29 -5.57 -32.73
N SER A 300 -0.45 -5.23 -31.75
CA SER A 300 0.75 -4.38 -31.93
C SER A 300 0.41 -3.05 -32.61
N SER A 301 -0.69 -2.44 -32.16
CA SER A 301 -1.28 -1.27 -32.79
C SER A 301 -1.56 -0.17 -31.78
N LEU A 302 -1.54 1.08 -32.23
CA LEU A 302 -2.06 2.22 -31.49
C LEU A 302 -3.53 2.42 -31.85
N ILE A 303 -4.36 2.58 -30.82
CA ILE A 303 -5.78 2.87 -30.98
C ILE A 303 -6.01 4.31 -30.54
N VAL A 304 -6.58 5.10 -31.43
CA VAL A 304 -6.86 6.52 -31.24
C VAL A 304 -8.36 6.75 -31.27
N LEU A 305 -8.88 7.47 -30.27
CA LEU A 305 -10.27 7.89 -30.19
C LEU A 305 -10.36 9.37 -30.57
N ASP A 306 -10.91 9.65 -31.75
CA ASP A 306 -11.16 11.01 -32.25
C ASP A 306 -12.60 11.41 -31.92
N ALA A 307 -12.80 12.19 -30.85
CA ALA A 307 -14.12 12.56 -30.37
C ALA A 307 -14.87 13.50 -31.31
N GLY A 308 -14.16 14.45 -31.94
CA GLY A 308 -14.75 15.43 -32.85
C GLY A 308 -15.29 14.78 -34.12
N SER A 309 -14.61 13.74 -34.62
CA SER A 309 -15.06 12.98 -35.79
C SER A 309 -15.94 11.76 -35.43
N GLY A 310 -16.00 11.38 -34.15
CA GLY A 310 -16.71 10.20 -33.66
C GLY A 310 -16.15 8.90 -34.22
N ARG A 311 -14.82 8.75 -34.26
CA ARG A 311 -14.14 7.59 -34.86
C ARG A 311 -13.15 6.95 -33.92
N VAL A 312 -13.00 5.64 -34.07
CA VAL A 312 -11.85 4.88 -33.57
C VAL A 312 -10.94 4.61 -34.75
N ILE A 313 -9.66 4.92 -34.61
CA ILE A 313 -8.64 4.76 -35.64
C ILE A 313 -7.56 3.84 -35.10
N ARG A 314 -7.28 2.76 -35.84
CA ARG A 314 -6.21 1.81 -35.56
C ARG A 314 -5.02 2.12 -36.45
N ARG A 315 -3.84 2.21 -35.85
CA ARG A 315 -2.56 2.48 -36.51
C ARG A 315 -1.52 1.44 -36.15
N ASP A 316 -0.66 1.09 -37.10
CA ASP A 316 0.51 0.26 -36.84
C ASP A 316 1.43 1.01 -35.86
N ALA A 317 1.83 0.35 -34.77
CA ALA A 317 2.65 0.97 -33.73
C ALA A 317 4.08 1.31 -34.20
N ALA A 318 4.63 0.56 -35.15
CA ALA A 318 6.01 0.73 -35.60
C ALA A 318 6.18 1.88 -36.60
N ASN A 319 5.19 2.12 -37.46
CA ASN A 319 5.29 3.09 -38.55
C ASN A 319 4.14 4.12 -38.60
N LEU A 320 3.18 4.02 -37.68
CA LEU A 320 2.06 4.94 -37.49
C LEU A 320 1.09 5.03 -38.68
N THR A 321 1.17 4.10 -39.64
CA THR A 321 0.25 4.04 -40.76
C THR A 321 -1.14 3.62 -40.29
N VAL A 322 -2.19 4.16 -40.92
CA VAL A 322 -3.58 3.80 -40.60
C VAL A 322 -3.88 2.41 -41.15
N GLU A 323 -4.17 1.47 -40.26
CA GLU A 323 -4.54 0.08 -40.60
C GLU A 323 -6.05 -0.03 -40.82
N GLY A 324 -6.83 0.78 -40.10
CA GLY A 324 -8.27 0.79 -40.20
C GLY A 324 -8.87 1.93 -39.39
N ASN A 325 -10.13 2.25 -39.68
CA ASN A 325 -10.90 3.17 -38.86
C ASN A 325 -12.39 2.79 -38.91
N ARG A 326 -13.12 3.16 -37.86
CA ARG A 326 -14.53 2.83 -37.72
C ARG A 326 -15.28 4.01 -37.11
N SER A 327 -16.41 4.37 -37.72
CA SER A 327 -17.30 5.40 -37.18
C SER A 327 -18.14 4.80 -36.05
N LEU A 328 -18.23 5.52 -34.93
CA LEU A 328 -19.07 5.18 -33.78
C LEU A 328 -20.56 5.45 -34.05
N GLY A 329 -20.90 6.16 -35.13
CA GLY A 329 -22.30 6.50 -35.45
C GLY A 329 -22.93 7.48 -34.46
N LEU A 330 -22.11 8.31 -33.80
CA LEU A 330 -22.56 9.30 -32.83
C LEU A 330 -23.40 10.40 -33.50
N SER A 331 -24.39 10.93 -32.78
CA SER A 331 -25.13 12.11 -33.20
C SER A 331 -24.25 13.37 -33.14
N ALA A 332 -24.66 14.46 -33.78
CA ALA A 332 -23.89 15.70 -33.82
C ALA A 332 -23.64 16.34 -32.43
N SER A 333 -24.43 15.98 -31.42
CA SER A 333 -24.29 16.45 -30.03
C SER A 333 -23.63 15.42 -29.09
N ALA A 334 -23.36 14.22 -29.60
CA ALA A 334 -22.73 13.14 -28.87
C ALA A 334 -21.20 13.23 -29.00
N ARG A 335 -20.48 12.76 -27.99
CA ARG A 335 -19.01 12.76 -27.96
C ARG A 335 -18.51 11.49 -27.29
N ALA A 336 -17.41 10.96 -27.80
CA ALA A 336 -16.69 9.89 -27.13
C ALA A 336 -15.84 10.48 -25.99
N SER A 337 -15.76 9.79 -24.85
CA SER A 337 -15.14 10.31 -23.62
C SER A 337 -14.05 9.41 -23.05
N GLY A 338 -14.04 8.11 -23.36
CA GLY A 338 -13.02 7.20 -22.84
C GLY A 338 -12.75 6.01 -23.76
N LEU A 339 -11.53 5.49 -23.67
CA LEU A 339 -11.05 4.30 -24.38
C LEU A 339 -10.19 3.46 -23.44
N ALA A 340 -10.46 2.15 -23.36
CA ALA A 340 -9.52 1.17 -22.81
C ALA A 340 -9.44 -0.05 -23.71
N VAL A 341 -8.35 -0.79 -23.51
CA VAL A 341 -8.07 -2.06 -24.16
C VAL A 341 -7.88 -3.13 -23.10
N ASP A 342 -8.43 -4.31 -23.34
CA ASP A 342 -7.99 -5.51 -22.62
C ASP A 342 -6.66 -5.98 -23.24
N PRO A 343 -5.53 -5.88 -22.52
CA PRO A 343 -4.23 -6.25 -23.06
C PRO A 343 -4.07 -7.75 -23.33
N LEU A 344 -4.99 -8.61 -22.88
CA LEU A 344 -4.94 -10.05 -23.14
C LEU A 344 -5.65 -10.42 -24.45
N SER A 345 -6.78 -9.79 -24.75
CA SER A 345 -7.60 -10.12 -25.92
C SER A 345 -7.56 -9.09 -27.05
N GLY A 346 -7.08 -7.87 -26.79
CA GLY A 346 -7.15 -6.74 -27.73
C GLY A 346 -8.55 -6.17 -27.90
N ASN A 347 -9.54 -6.62 -27.10
CA ASN A 347 -10.88 -6.04 -27.14
C ASN A 347 -10.83 -4.58 -26.67
N LEU A 348 -11.62 -3.75 -27.34
CA LEU A 348 -11.69 -2.30 -27.12
C LEU A 348 -13.01 -1.94 -26.46
N PHE A 349 -12.93 -1.04 -25.49
CA PHE A 349 -14.06 -0.53 -24.74
C PHE A 349 -14.08 0.98 -24.89
N ILE A 350 -15.16 1.51 -25.46
CA ILE A 350 -15.32 2.94 -25.74
C ILE A 350 -16.54 3.46 -25.01
N ALA A 351 -16.34 4.46 -24.16
CA ALA A 351 -17.44 5.23 -23.58
C ALA A 351 -17.77 6.41 -24.48
N SER A 352 -19.06 6.62 -24.72
CA SER A 352 -19.57 7.78 -25.44
C SER A 352 -20.84 8.31 -24.81
N ASN A 353 -21.00 9.62 -24.82
CA ASN A 353 -22.27 10.27 -24.51
C ASN A 353 -23.19 10.06 -25.72
N SER A 354 -24.36 9.47 -25.52
CA SER A 354 -25.33 9.22 -26.58
C SER A 354 -26.72 9.47 -26.03
N THR A 355 -27.53 10.21 -26.80
CA THR A 355 -28.95 10.44 -26.50
C THR A 355 -29.86 9.49 -27.28
N ALA A 356 -29.33 8.54 -28.03
CA ALA A 356 -30.11 7.60 -28.84
C ALA A 356 -30.46 6.34 -28.02
N GLY A 357 -31.75 6.02 -27.87
CA GLY A 357 -32.22 4.79 -27.20
C GLY A 357 -32.66 4.95 -25.75
N GLY A 358 -32.74 6.17 -25.22
CA GLY A 358 -33.22 6.44 -23.86
C GLY A 358 -32.17 6.40 -22.75
N GLY A 359 -30.91 6.07 -23.07
CA GLY A 359 -29.75 6.24 -22.19
C GLY A 359 -29.12 7.63 -22.31
N LEU A 360 -28.29 8.00 -21.33
CA LEU A 360 -27.47 9.23 -21.34
C LEU A 360 -26.07 8.97 -21.95
N GLY A 361 -25.67 7.71 -22.10
CA GLY A 361 -24.40 7.26 -22.67
C GLY A 361 -24.46 5.85 -23.29
N THR A 362 -23.35 5.40 -23.87
CA THR A 362 -23.17 4.05 -24.44
C THR A 362 -21.75 3.57 -24.18
N LEU A 363 -21.62 2.29 -23.78
CA LEU A 363 -20.37 1.54 -23.79
C LEU A 363 -20.35 0.66 -25.04
N THR A 364 -19.50 1.01 -25.99
CA THR A 364 -19.28 0.26 -27.23
C THR A 364 -18.14 -0.73 -27.02
N VAL A 365 -18.39 -1.99 -27.36
CA VAL A 365 -17.41 -3.07 -27.27
C VAL A 365 -17.04 -3.51 -28.69
N GLU A 366 -15.75 -3.45 -29.00
CA GLU A 366 -15.20 -3.87 -30.29
C GLU A 366 -14.11 -4.93 -30.07
N ASN A 367 -13.85 -5.76 -31.07
CA ASN A 367 -12.68 -6.62 -31.05
C ASN A 367 -11.43 -5.88 -31.55
N ASP A 368 -10.31 -6.59 -31.49
CA ASP A 368 -9.01 -6.17 -32.03
C ASP A 368 -9.09 -5.67 -33.49
N THR A 369 -9.99 -6.21 -34.33
CA THR A 369 -10.16 -5.79 -35.73
C THR A 369 -11.16 -4.65 -35.97
N LEU A 370 -11.53 -3.88 -34.93
CA LEU A 370 -12.53 -2.78 -35.01
C LEU A 370 -13.94 -3.24 -35.45
N THR A 371 -14.28 -4.48 -35.16
CA THR A 371 -15.62 -5.03 -35.41
C THR A 371 -16.48 -4.82 -34.17
N LEU A 372 -17.58 -4.08 -34.34
CA LEU A 372 -18.59 -3.90 -33.30
C LEU A 372 -19.12 -5.27 -32.83
N ARG A 373 -18.98 -5.55 -31.54
CA ARG A 373 -19.61 -6.71 -30.89
C ARG A 373 -20.95 -6.31 -30.27
N GLU A 374 -20.94 -5.23 -29.49
CA GLU A 374 -22.08 -4.85 -28.68
C GLU A 374 -22.08 -3.35 -28.36
N ASN A 375 -23.27 -2.79 -28.19
CA ASN A 375 -23.48 -1.47 -27.60
C ASN A 375 -24.33 -1.63 -26.35
N VAL A 376 -23.76 -1.31 -25.19
CA VAL A 376 -24.44 -1.39 -23.91
C VAL A 376 -24.90 0.02 -23.51
N PRO A 377 -26.21 0.26 -23.30
CA PRO A 377 -26.68 1.56 -22.85
C PRO A 377 -26.19 1.86 -21.43
N LEU A 378 -25.83 3.12 -21.19
CA LEU A 378 -25.43 3.63 -19.87
C LEU A 378 -26.55 4.49 -19.28
N ASP A 379 -26.71 4.40 -17.96
CA ASP A 379 -27.74 5.15 -17.22
C ASP A 379 -27.34 6.61 -16.96
N ALA A 380 -26.06 6.95 -17.17
CA ALA A 380 -25.51 8.30 -17.05
C ALA A 380 -24.52 8.59 -18.18
N ALA A 381 -24.20 9.87 -18.38
CA ALA A 381 -23.18 10.30 -19.32
C ALA A 381 -21.79 9.96 -18.74
N PRO A 382 -20.98 9.10 -19.39
CA PRO A 382 -19.68 8.73 -18.89
C PRO A 382 -18.63 9.83 -19.12
N HIS A 383 -17.68 9.96 -18.20
CA HIS A 383 -16.50 10.83 -18.38
C HIS A 383 -15.24 10.05 -18.75
N GLY A 384 -15.02 8.91 -18.13
CA GLY A 384 -13.85 8.07 -18.36
C GLY A 384 -14.13 6.63 -17.97
N LEU A 385 -13.20 5.74 -18.33
CA LEU A 385 -13.32 4.32 -18.04
C LEU A 385 -11.94 3.72 -17.76
N VAL A 386 -11.92 2.60 -17.02
CA VAL A 386 -10.70 1.87 -16.68
C VAL A 386 -10.96 0.37 -16.92
N TRP A 387 -10.02 -0.29 -17.60
CA TRP A 387 -9.98 -1.75 -17.65
C TRP A 387 -9.42 -2.28 -16.32
N ASP A 388 -10.15 -3.15 -15.64
CA ASP A 388 -9.73 -3.88 -14.46
C ASP A 388 -9.23 -5.29 -14.87
N PRO A 389 -7.92 -5.46 -15.11
CA PRO A 389 -7.37 -6.75 -15.51
C PRO A 389 -7.42 -7.81 -14.40
N ALA A 390 -7.62 -7.41 -13.14
CA ALA A 390 -7.66 -8.37 -12.04
C ALA A 390 -9.00 -9.10 -11.96
N HIS A 391 -10.07 -8.47 -12.46
CA HIS A 391 -11.43 -9.00 -12.39
C HIS A 391 -12.11 -9.15 -13.75
N ASP A 392 -11.41 -8.89 -14.86
CA ASP A 392 -11.92 -9.01 -16.24
C ASP A 392 -13.14 -8.10 -16.48
N GLN A 393 -13.01 -6.83 -16.08
CA GLN A 393 -14.13 -5.90 -15.93
C GLN A 393 -13.79 -4.49 -16.41
N ILE A 394 -14.82 -3.68 -16.62
CA ILE A 394 -14.72 -2.29 -17.02
C ILE A 394 -15.42 -1.42 -15.98
N ASP A 395 -14.69 -0.46 -15.45
CA ASP A 395 -15.19 0.54 -14.51
C ASP A 395 -15.42 1.86 -15.26
N VAL A 396 -16.66 2.32 -15.32
CA VAL A 396 -17.09 3.52 -16.06
C VAL A 396 -17.48 4.61 -15.06
N ALA A 397 -16.79 5.74 -15.09
CA ALA A 397 -17.08 6.88 -14.21
C ALA A 397 -18.31 7.66 -14.72
N GLU A 398 -19.28 7.87 -13.83
CA GLU A 398 -20.54 8.56 -14.09
C GLU A 398 -20.65 9.84 -13.23
N PRO A 399 -20.16 10.99 -13.71
CA PRO A 399 -20.09 12.23 -12.94
C PRO A 399 -21.42 12.65 -12.30
N SER A 400 -22.49 12.65 -13.10
CA SER A 400 -23.80 13.17 -12.70
C SER A 400 -24.45 12.37 -11.56
N SER A 401 -24.07 11.10 -11.39
CA SER A 401 -24.60 10.21 -10.36
C SER A 401 -23.62 10.06 -9.18
N GLY A 402 -22.38 10.53 -9.29
CA GLY A 402 -21.33 10.37 -8.29
C GLY A 402 -20.86 8.91 -8.13
N GLN A 403 -21.04 8.10 -9.18
CA GLN A 403 -20.85 6.66 -9.14
C GLN A 403 -19.88 6.18 -10.23
N VAL A 404 -19.42 4.95 -10.06
CA VAL A 404 -18.77 4.14 -11.08
C VAL A 404 -19.67 2.97 -11.40
N ALA A 405 -20.07 2.85 -12.65
CA ALA A 405 -20.78 1.68 -13.14
C ALA A 405 -19.79 0.61 -13.58
N VAL A 406 -20.03 -0.60 -13.10
CA VAL A 406 -19.20 -1.76 -13.37
C VAL A 406 -19.85 -2.61 -14.44
N TYR A 407 -19.07 -2.96 -15.45
CA TYR A 407 -19.45 -3.87 -16.51
C TYR A 407 -18.53 -5.08 -16.55
N GLY A 408 -19.08 -6.24 -16.89
CA GLY A 408 -18.30 -7.45 -17.12
C GLY A 408 -19.15 -8.58 -17.68
N GLY A 409 -18.60 -9.78 -17.64
CA GLY A 409 -19.14 -10.94 -18.36
C GLY A 409 -18.16 -11.41 -19.43
N ASN A 410 -18.41 -12.58 -20.00
CA ASN A 410 -17.56 -13.07 -21.08
C ASN A 410 -17.78 -12.17 -22.31
N VAL A 411 -16.77 -11.40 -22.70
CA VAL A 411 -16.81 -10.47 -23.85
C VAL A 411 -17.24 -11.16 -25.15
N SER A 412 -17.10 -12.49 -25.26
CA SER A 412 -17.60 -13.27 -26.40
C SER A 412 -19.08 -13.67 -26.33
N ALA A 413 -19.71 -13.60 -25.15
CA ALA A 413 -21.12 -13.89 -24.89
C ALA A 413 -21.98 -12.63 -24.63
N GLY A 414 -21.35 -11.51 -24.29
CA GLY A 414 -21.99 -10.23 -24.03
C GLY A 414 -21.50 -9.59 -22.72
N VAL A 415 -21.45 -8.27 -22.71
CA VAL A 415 -21.06 -7.46 -21.56
C VAL A 415 -22.32 -6.86 -20.93
N SER A 416 -22.48 -7.01 -19.62
CA SER A 416 -23.61 -6.42 -18.88
C SER A 416 -23.15 -5.71 -17.64
N ARG A 417 -23.98 -4.78 -17.15
CA ARG A 417 -23.73 -4.07 -15.91
C ARG A 417 -23.84 -5.06 -14.75
N ILE A 418 -22.78 -5.18 -13.96
CA ILE A 418 -22.72 -6.04 -12.78
C ILE A 418 -23.27 -5.27 -11.57
N THR A 419 -22.78 -4.04 -11.36
CA THR A 419 -23.13 -3.23 -10.18
C THR A 419 -22.79 -1.75 -10.40
N THR A 420 -23.10 -0.92 -9.41
CA THR A 420 -22.72 0.49 -9.32
C THR A 420 -22.09 0.77 -7.97
N VAL A 421 -21.01 1.54 -7.99
CA VAL A 421 -20.21 1.87 -6.82
C VAL A 421 -20.24 3.38 -6.65
N PRO A 422 -20.92 3.92 -5.63
CA PRO A 422 -20.72 5.32 -5.28
C PRO A 422 -19.25 5.58 -4.93
N VAL A 423 -18.69 6.68 -5.40
CA VAL A 423 -17.26 6.99 -5.26
C VAL A 423 -17.01 8.43 -4.82
N GLY A 424 -17.91 9.37 -5.10
CA GLY A 424 -17.70 10.77 -4.72
C GLY A 424 -18.36 11.74 -5.67
N VAL A 425 -17.93 13.00 -5.59
CA VAL A 425 -18.48 14.08 -6.41
C VAL A 425 -17.68 14.21 -7.71
N ASP A 426 -18.38 14.18 -8.83
CA ASP A 426 -17.84 14.30 -10.19
C ASP A 426 -16.65 13.35 -10.47
N PRO A 427 -16.87 12.02 -10.42
CA PRO A 427 -15.85 11.05 -10.84
C PRO A 427 -15.51 11.20 -12.33
N THR A 428 -14.23 11.28 -12.66
CA THR A 428 -13.74 11.55 -14.03
C THR A 428 -13.13 10.33 -14.71
N GLY A 429 -12.37 9.53 -13.96
CA GLY A 429 -11.60 8.40 -14.47
C GLY A 429 -10.81 7.72 -13.35
N GLY A 430 -9.75 6.98 -13.71
CA GLY A 430 -8.97 6.25 -12.73
C GLY A 430 -7.76 5.51 -13.30
N ALA A 431 -7.13 4.70 -12.45
CA ALA A 431 -6.03 3.83 -12.83
C ALA A 431 -6.15 2.47 -12.14
N ALA A 432 -5.87 1.40 -12.89
CA ALA A 432 -5.69 0.08 -12.32
C ALA A 432 -4.35 -0.02 -11.61
N VAL A 433 -4.35 -0.48 -10.36
CA VAL A 433 -3.17 -0.63 -9.51
C VAL A 433 -2.85 -2.12 -9.37
N SER A 434 -1.84 -2.58 -10.10
CA SER A 434 -1.54 -4.03 -10.17
C SER A 434 -1.06 -4.62 -8.84
N ALA A 435 -0.37 -3.84 -7.98
CA ALA A 435 0.06 -4.31 -6.67
C ALA A 435 -1.10 -4.57 -5.70
N THR A 436 -2.17 -3.77 -5.79
CA THR A 436 -3.37 -3.95 -4.97
C THR A 436 -4.42 -4.84 -5.61
N ARG A 437 -4.40 -4.95 -6.95
CA ARG A 437 -5.46 -5.53 -7.79
C ARG A 437 -6.78 -4.76 -7.66
N GLU A 438 -6.69 -3.44 -7.58
CA GLU A 438 -7.83 -2.54 -7.40
C GLU A 438 -7.80 -1.43 -8.46
N VAL A 439 -8.94 -0.77 -8.64
CA VAL A 439 -9.03 0.44 -9.47
C VAL A 439 -9.17 1.65 -8.55
N VAL A 440 -8.29 2.63 -8.72
CA VAL A 440 -8.38 3.92 -8.02
C VAL A 440 -9.09 4.92 -8.92
N ILE A 441 -10.12 5.55 -8.39
CA ILE A 441 -11.01 6.51 -9.07
C ILE A 441 -10.72 7.92 -8.57
N LEU A 442 -10.74 8.86 -9.51
CA LEU A 442 -10.50 10.28 -9.29
C LEU A 442 -11.83 11.01 -9.13
N ASN A 443 -12.02 11.73 -8.04
CA ASN A 443 -13.22 12.54 -7.82
C ASN A 443 -12.84 14.03 -7.92
N SER A 444 -13.12 14.62 -9.09
CA SER A 444 -12.68 15.97 -9.42
C SER A 444 -13.30 17.03 -8.50
N GLY A 445 -14.62 16.94 -8.26
CA GLY A 445 -15.37 17.85 -7.40
C GLY A 445 -15.05 17.67 -5.92
N GLY A 446 -14.63 16.47 -5.52
CA GLY A 446 -14.26 16.13 -4.14
C GLY A 446 -12.79 16.38 -3.78
N ARG A 447 -11.92 16.61 -4.77
CA ARG A 447 -10.44 16.70 -4.61
C ARG A 447 -9.87 15.51 -3.84
N ASN A 448 -10.38 14.32 -4.13
CA ASN A 448 -10.00 13.11 -3.43
C ASN A 448 -10.05 11.89 -4.36
N LEU A 449 -9.63 10.75 -3.81
CA LEU A 449 -9.58 9.47 -4.49
C LEU A 449 -10.49 8.46 -3.81
N SER A 450 -11.03 7.54 -4.60
CA SER A 450 -11.81 6.39 -4.14
C SER A 450 -11.23 5.10 -4.67
N VAL A 451 -11.40 4.00 -3.95
CA VAL A 451 -10.88 2.69 -4.37
C VAL A 451 -12.06 1.78 -4.67
N VAL A 452 -12.17 1.36 -5.92
CA VAL A 452 -13.06 0.29 -6.35
C VAL A 452 -12.29 -1.02 -6.14
N GLY A 453 -12.24 -1.45 -4.87
CA GLY A 453 -11.64 -2.70 -4.44
C GLY A 453 -12.72 -3.72 -4.13
N ARG A 454 -12.75 -4.84 -4.88
CA ARG A 454 -13.81 -5.87 -4.82
C ARG A 454 -13.54 -6.97 -3.80
N GLY A 455 -12.67 -6.68 -2.83
CA GLY A 455 -12.31 -7.55 -1.72
C GLY A 455 -11.88 -6.72 -0.51
N ALA A 456 -11.80 -7.37 0.64
CA ALA A 456 -11.21 -6.76 1.83
C ALA A 456 -9.72 -7.13 1.87
N ARG A 457 -8.83 -6.14 1.73
CA ARG A 457 -7.39 -6.33 1.90
C ARG A 457 -6.92 -5.70 3.21
N LEU A 458 -6.14 -6.47 3.96
CA LEU A 458 -5.42 -5.99 5.14
C LEU A 458 -3.93 -6.15 4.86
N GLY A 459 -3.20 -5.03 4.82
CA GLY A 459 -1.75 -5.01 4.67
C GLY A 459 -1.08 -5.07 6.04
N LEU A 460 -0.11 -5.97 6.20
CA LEU A 460 0.69 -6.09 7.41
C LEU A 460 2.15 -5.82 7.09
N LEU A 461 2.74 -4.86 7.79
CA LEU A 461 4.19 -4.66 7.78
C LEU A 461 4.80 -5.42 8.97
N TRP A 462 5.67 -6.40 8.69
CA TRP A 462 6.41 -7.17 9.67
C TRP A 462 7.82 -6.65 9.81
N SER A 463 8.25 -6.49 11.06
CA SER A 463 9.62 -6.17 11.42
C SER A 463 10.19 -7.30 12.27
N PRO A 464 11.43 -7.75 12.05
CA PRO A 464 12.11 -8.63 12.98
C PRO A 464 12.10 -8.00 14.38
N ILE A 465 11.84 -8.82 15.40
CA ILE A 465 12.12 -8.49 16.78
C ILE A 465 13.64 -8.55 16.91
N PRO A 466 14.33 -7.45 17.25
CA PRO A 466 15.78 -7.46 17.42
C PRO A 466 16.18 -8.53 18.44
N ALA A 467 17.05 -9.44 18.02
CA ALA A 467 17.67 -10.45 18.87
C ALA A 467 19.16 -10.16 18.98
N TYR A 468 19.73 -10.48 20.14
CA TYR A 468 21.10 -10.16 20.52
C TYR A 468 21.81 -11.45 20.92
N PRO A 469 23.04 -11.69 20.43
CA PRO A 469 23.77 -12.90 20.74
C PRO A 469 24.15 -12.94 22.21
N VAL A 470 23.83 -14.04 22.87
CA VAL A 470 24.22 -14.37 24.23
C VAL A 470 25.12 -15.60 24.18
N GLU A 471 26.32 -15.47 24.72
CA GLU A 471 27.28 -16.56 24.80
C GLU A 471 27.34 -17.13 26.22
N PHE A 472 27.18 -18.45 26.34
CA PHE A 472 27.55 -19.23 27.50
C PHE A 472 28.92 -19.87 27.23
N GLN A 473 29.84 -19.77 28.17
CA GLN A 473 31.18 -20.35 28.05
C GLN A 473 31.42 -21.35 29.19
N GLU A 474 31.89 -22.54 28.85
CA GLU A 474 32.38 -23.50 29.84
C GLU A 474 33.87 -23.28 30.13
N PHE A 475 34.27 -23.66 31.35
CA PHE A 475 35.68 -23.69 31.73
C PHE A 475 35.97 -24.98 32.49
N GLY A 476 36.84 -25.81 31.92
CA GLY A 476 37.45 -26.95 32.61
C GLY A 476 36.77 -28.30 32.37
N LEU A 477 35.82 -28.40 31.43
CA LEU A 477 35.31 -29.71 31.01
C LEU A 477 36.33 -30.44 30.13
N PRO A 478 36.38 -31.78 30.20
CA PRO A 478 37.16 -32.58 29.25
C PRO A 478 36.76 -32.27 27.80
N ALA A 479 37.74 -32.13 26.91
CA ALA A 479 37.49 -31.83 25.50
C ALA A 479 36.54 -32.85 24.86
N GLY A 480 35.47 -32.35 24.23
CA GLY A 480 34.44 -33.16 23.57
C GLY A 480 33.34 -33.69 24.51
N LEU A 481 33.39 -33.40 25.81
CA LEU A 481 32.30 -33.71 26.73
C LEU A 481 31.12 -32.76 26.48
N ALA A 482 29.94 -33.32 26.26
CA ALA A 482 28.75 -32.51 26.02
C ALA A 482 28.23 -31.90 27.34
N TRP A 483 27.85 -30.62 27.29
CA TRP A 483 27.23 -29.91 28.41
C TRP A 483 25.93 -29.22 27.95
N THR A 484 25.01 -29.04 28.89
CA THR A 484 23.64 -28.58 28.61
C THR A 484 23.23 -27.40 29.48
N VAL A 485 22.69 -26.36 28.84
CA VAL A 485 22.00 -25.23 29.48
C VAL A 485 20.50 -25.40 29.24
N ASP A 486 19.72 -25.41 30.31
CA ASP A 486 18.28 -25.15 30.26
C ASP A 486 18.07 -23.64 30.26
N LEU A 487 17.65 -23.08 29.13
CA LEU A 487 17.37 -21.66 28.96
C LEU A 487 15.87 -21.48 28.71
N ASN A 488 15.17 -20.92 29.68
CA ASN A 488 13.73 -20.68 29.64
C ASN A 488 12.90 -21.94 29.27
N GLY A 489 13.35 -23.12 29.72
CA GLY A 489 12.73 -24.42 29.43
C GLY A 489 13.26 -25.13 28.19
N SER A 490 14.16 -24.51 27.42
CA SER A 490 14.80 -25.13 26.26
C SER A 490 16.19 -25.67 26.60
N LEU A 491 16.41 -26.96 26.32
CA LEU A 491 17.70 -27.62 26.52
C LEU A 491 18.62 -27.39 25.33
N LEU A 492 19.69 -26.64 25.56
CA LEU A 492 20.74 -26.34 24.60
C LEU A 492 21.99 -27.14 24.96
N THR A 493 22.40 -28.07 24.10
CA THR A 493 23.55 -28.95 24.33
C THR A 493 24.64 -28.68 23.31
N THR A 494 25.89 -28.59 23.77
CA THR A 494 27.07 -28.43 22.90
C THR A 494 28.24 -29.26 23.42
N GLN A 495 29.22 -29.52 22.55
CA GLN A 495 30.53 -30.10 22.90
C GLN A 495 31.67 -29.08 22.76
N ASN A 496 31.36 -27.87 22.29
CA ASN A 496 32.32 -26.78 22.16
C ASN A 496 32.51 -26.08 23.50
N SER A 497 33.56 -25.28 23.64
CA SER A 497 33.79 -24.45 24.82
C SER A 497 32.77 -23.31 24.97
N THR A 498 32.01 -23.02 23.91
CA THR A 498 30.99 -21.97 23.88
C THR A 498 29.67 -22.47 23.30
N LEU A 499 28.58 -21.87 23.77
CA LEU A 499 27.22 -22.01 23.27
C LEU A 499 26.64 -20.61 23.07
N THR A 500 26.36 -20.24 21.83
CA THR A 500 25.77 -18.93 21.49
C THR A 500 24.30 -19.10 21.15
N VAL A 501 23.44 -18.23 21.69
CA VAL A 501 22.00 -18.17 21.42
C VAL A 501 21.56 -16.73 21.23
N ASP A 502 20.82 -16.46 20.16
CA ASP A 502 20.26 -15.12 19.91
C ASP A 502 18.95 -14.96 20.69
N LEU A 503 18.90 -13.96 21.58
CA LEU A 503 17.73 -13.68 22.42
C LEU A 503 17.24 -12.23 22.23
N PRO A 504 15.93 -12.00 22.12
CA PRO A 504 15.35 -10.66 22.19
C PRO A 504 15.64 -9.93 23.50
N ASN A 505 15.35 -8.63 23.55
CA ASN A 505 15.33 -7.90 24.81
C ASN A 505 14.33 -8.55 25.77
N GLY A 506 14.77 -8.90 26.98
CA GLY A 506 13.96 -9.67 27.91
C GLY A 506 14.74 -10.22 29.09
N SER A 507 14.05 -10.98 29.95
CA SER A 507 14.64 -11.69 31.08
C SER A 507 14.36 -13.18 30.94
N TYR A 508 15.41 -13.99 30.93
CA TYR A 508 15.38 -15.42 30.65
C TYR A 508 15.95 -16.19 31.83
N PRO A 509 15.17 -17.04 32.52
CA PRO A 509 15.73 -17.93 33.51
C PRO A 509 16.65 -18.94 32.82
N TYR A 510 17.81 -19.23 33.40
CA TYR A 510 18.72 -20.26 32.91
C TYR A 510 19.17 -21.18 34.04
N ARG A 511 19.55 -22.40 33.70
CA ARG A 511 20.12 -23.40 34.61
C ARG A 511 21.07 -24.33 33.88
N PHE A 512 22.24 -24.60 34.45
CA PHE A 512 23.14 -25.65 33.98
C PHE A 512 22.70 -27.01 34.52
N LEU A 513 22.66 -28.03 33.66
CA LEU A 513 22.31 -29.39 34.08
C LEU A 513 23.53 -30.16 34.61
N PRO A 514 23.36 -30.99 35.66
CA PRO A 514 24.43 -31.86 36.15
C PRO A 514 24.89 -32.84 35.07
N MET A 515 26.21 -33.01 34.93
CA MET A 515 26.81 -33.99 34.03
C MET A 515 27.24 -35.23 34.83
N ALA A 516 27.12 -36.41 34.23
CA ALA A 516 27.45 -37.66 34.91
C ALA A 516 28.94 -37.72 35.25
N GLY A 517 29.26 -37.65 36.55
CA GLY A 517 30.63 -37.74 37.07
C GLY A 517 31.34 -36.40 37.30
N GLU A 518 30.75 -35.27 36.89
CA GLU A 518 31.35 -33.93 37.02
C GLU A 518 30.50 -33.03 37.94
N ARG A 519 31.15 -32.18 38.73
CA ARG A 519 30.49 -31.28 39.70
C ARG A 519 30.67 -29.83 39.29
N LEU A 520 29.57 -29.08 39.13
CA LEU A 520 29.61 -27.62 39.00
C LEU A 520 30.22 -26.98 40.26
N LEU A 521 31.27 -26.18 40.07
CA LEU A 521 32.00 -25.50 41.14
C LEU A 521 31.64 -24.01 41.28
N ALA A 522 30.75 -23.48 40.42
CA ALA A 522 30.38 -22.06 40.39
C ALA A 522 29.13 -21.73 41.26
N PRO A 523 28.97 -20.48 41.76
CA PRO A 523 27.93 -20.12 42.74
C PRO A 523 26.50 -19.99 42.20
N ALA A 524 26.27 -20.12 40.90
CA ALA A 524 24.94 -20.01 40.30
C ALA A 524 24.74 -21.12 39.27
N SER A 525 24.27 -22.29 39.72
CA SER A 525 23.76 -23.35 38.85
C SER A 525 22.55 -22.90 38.04
N ASP A 526 21.93 -21.79 38.44
CA ASP A 526 20.67 -21.26 37.99
C ASP A 526 20.62 -19.74 38.24
N GLY A 527 19.98 -19.00 37.34
CA GLY A 527 19.95 -17.54 37.38
C GLY A 527 18.94 -16.94 36.40
N THR A 528 18.93 -15.62 36.29
CA THR A 528 18.15 -14.89 35.28
C THR A 528 19.09 -14.05 34.43
N LEU A 529 19.10 -14.31 33.13
CA LEU A 529 19.82 -13.55 32.12
C LEU A 529 18.93 -12.40 31.65
N ARG A 530 19.42 -11.16 31.71
CA ARG A 530 18.74 -9.99 31.16
C ARG A 530 19.43 -9.53 29.88
N VAL A 531 18.67 -9.39 28.80
CA VAL A 531 19.14 -8.97 27.48
C VAL A 531 18.59 -7.57 27.21
N GLU A 532 19.49 -6.61 26.97
CA GLU A 532 19.18 -5.20 26.69
C GLU A 532 20.11 -4.66 25.61
N GLY A 533 19.85 -4.98 24.36
CA GLY A 533 20.63 -4.48 23.23
C GLY A 533 20.09 -3.16 22.68
N ALA A 534 21.04 -2.30 22.30
CA ALA A 534 20.87 -1.15 21.41
C ALA A 534 21.82 -1.34 20.20
N PRO A 535 21.51 -0.84 18.99
CA PRO A 535 22.28 -1.16 17.80
C PRO A 535 23.60 -0.38 17.74
N GLY A 536 24.71 -1.12 17.79
CA GLY A 536 26.01 -0.69 17.28
C GLY A 536 26.65 -1.88 16.57
N GLN A 537 26.95 -1.73 15.28
CA GLN A 537 27.66 -2.76 14.53
C GLN A 537 29.08 -2.87 15.09
N VAL A 538 29.48 -4.05 15.56
CA VAL A 538 30.88 -4.33 15.95
C VAL A 538 31.70 -4.38 14.65
N LEU A 539 32.35 -3.26 14.31
CA LEU A 539 33.17 -3.14 13.09
C LEU A 539 34.47 -3.97 13.17
N ALA A 540 34.91 -4.32 14.39
CA ALA A 540 36.03 -5.23 14.67
C ALA A 540 36.02 -5.67 16.15
N SER A 541 36.57 -6.86 16.45
CA SER A 541 36.74 -7.39 17.82
C SER A 541 38.14 -8.01 18.01
N GLY A 542 38.58 -8.16 19.27
CA GLY A 542 39.83 -8.84 19.61
C GLY A 542 41.11 -7.99 19.53
N TRP A 543 40.99 -6.65 19.59
CA TRP A 543 42.16 -5.77 19.61
C TRP A 543 42.93 -5.88 20.93
N ALA A 544 44.26 -5.94 20.84
CA ALA A 544 45.15 -6.06 21.99
C ALA A 544 45.25 -4.74 22.76
N GLY A 545 44.25 -4.42 23.58
CA GLY A 545 44.19 -3.20 24.40
C GLY A 545 45.07 -3.22 25.67
N GLY A 546 45.72 -4.34 25.96
CA GLY A 546 46.53 -4.54 27.16
C GLY A 546 46.27 -5.90 27.81
N ALA A 547 47.06 -6.26 28.83
CA ALA A 547 46.93 -7.52 29.56
C ALA A 547 45.76 -7.49 30.56
N SER A 548 45.37 -6.32 31.07
CA SER A 548 44.17 -6.11 31.88
C SER A 548 43.57 -4.74 31.58
N PRO A 549 42.87 -4.57 30.44
CA PRO A 549 42.29 -3.29 30.06
C PRO A 549 41.14 -2.90 31.00
N SER A 550 41.08 -1.64 31.44
CA SER A 550 40.08 -1.15 32.42
C SER A 550 39.15 -0.04 31.89
N ALA A 551 39.67 0.87 31.06
CA ALA A 551 38.92 1.97 30.46
C ALA A 551 39.50 2.34 29.08
N VAL A 552 38.71 3.08 28.27
CA VAL A 552 39.12 3.55 26.94
C VAL A 552 38.67 4.98 26.69
N ALA A 553 39.50 5.77 26.03
CA ALA A 553 39.16 7.07 25.46
C ALA A 553 39.41 7.07 23.94
N TYR A 554 38.63 7.84 23.19
CA TYR A 554 38.75 8.00 21.75
C TYR A 554 39.01 9.46 21.41
N ASP A 555 40.12 9.73 20.71
CA ASP A 555 40.41 11.04 20.14
C ASP A 555 40.04 11.05 18.65
N PRO A 556 38.96 11.77 18.26
CA PRO A 556 38.52 11.83 16.87
C PRO A 556 39.44 12.62 15.96
N THR A 557 40.29 13.50 16.50
CA THR A 557 41.24 14.31 15.72
C THR A 557 42.47 13.51 15.33
N LEU A 558 42.88 12.57 16.19
CA LEU A 558 44.01 11.68 15.95
C LEU A 558 43.57 10.35 15.33
N GLY A 559 42.29 9.99 15.42
CA GLY A 559 41.79 8.69 15.00
C GLY A 559 42.38 7.55 15.85
N ALA A 560 42.59 7.79 17.15
CA ALA A 560 43.28 6.89 18.06
C ALA A 560 42.42 6.51 19.26
N LEU A 561 42.61 5.28 19.76
CA LEU A 561 42.05 4.80 21.02
C LEU A 561 43.16 4.69 22.06
N PHE A 562 42.87 5.16 23.28
CA PHE A 562 43.77 5.09 24.43
C PHE A 562 43.15 4.19 25.49
N VAL A 563 43.76 3.05 25.75
CA VAL A 563 43.23 2.01 26.64
C VAL A 563 44.11 1.87 27.87
N THR A 564 43.56 2.05 29.07
CA THR A 564 44.32 1.83 30.31
C THR A 564 44.56 0.35 30.53
N ASP A 565 45.80 -0.04 30.77
CA ASP A 565 46.22 -1.42 31.07
C ASP A 565 46.67 -1.52 32.53
N ARG A 566 45.78 -2.06 33.36
CA ARG A 566 45.95 -2.15 34.81
C ARG A 566 47.11 -3.06 35.21
N ALA A 567 47.41 -4.09 34.40
CA ALA A 567 48.45 -5.06 34.73
C ALA A 567 49.85 -4.54 34.43
N ASN A 568 49.98 -3.63 33.47
CA ASN A 568 51.26 -3.08 33.00
C ASN A 568 51.51 -1.63 33.46
N ASP A 569 50.62 -1.06 34.27
CA ASP A 569 50.69 0.33 34.75
C ASP A 569 50.90 1.32 33.58
N SER A 570 50.15 1.13 32.49
CA SER A 570 50.35 1.85 31.22
C SER A 570 49.03 2.21 30.51
N VAL A 571 49.10 3.06 29.49
CA VAL A 571 48.04 3.29 28.49
C VAL A 571 48.51 2.78 27.13
N THR A 572 47.80 1.81 26.57
CA THR A 572 48.01 1.29 25.22
C THR A 572 47.33 2.20 24.19
N ILE A 573 48.03 2.51 23.09
CA ILE A 573 47.54 3.35 22.00
C ILE A 573 47.24 2.47 20.79
N LEU A 574 46.04 2.59 20.22
CA LEU A 574 45.58 1.81 19.07
C LEU A 574 45.08 2.76 17.96
N ALA A 575 45.32 2.40 16.71
CA ALA A 575 44.66 3.04 15.58
C ALA A 575 43.16 2.69 15.57
N ALA A 576 42.26 3.68 15.69
CA ALA A 576 40.82 3.42 15.78
C ALA A 576 40.24 2.77 14.51
N SER A 577 40.90 2.95 13.37
CA SER A 577 40.49 2.39 12.07
C SER A 577 40.81 0.90 11.91
N SER A 578 41.74 0.34 12.71
CA SER A 578 42.26 -1.01 12.48
C SER A 578 42.59 -1.81 13.74
N GLY A 579 42.61 -1.18 14.91
CA GLY A 579 43.01 -1.81 16.17
C GLY A 579 44.47 -2.14 16.30
N ARG A 580 45.29 -1.67 15.36
CA ARG A 580 46.74 -1.88 15.40
C ARG A 580 47.30 -1.13 16.61
N VAL A 581 48.09 -1.82 17.44
CA VAL A 581 48.86 -1.19 18.52
C VAL A 581 49.92 -0.28 17.92
N GLU A 582 49.84 1.00 18.25
CA GLU A 582 50.77 2.04 17.81
C GLU A 582 51.81 2.36 18.88
N GLY A 583 51.51 2.11 20.15
CA GLY A 583 52.43 2.29 21.26
C GLY A 583 51.82 1.97 22.62
N SER A 584 52.63 2.15 23.67
CA SER A 584 52.18 2.12 25.07
C SER A 584 52.99 3.12 25.88
N VAL A 585 52.34 3.78 26.83
CA VAL A 585 52.93 4.83 27.67
C VAL A 585 52.76 4.50 29.15
N PRO A 586 53.84 4.53 29.95
CA PRO A 586 53.75 4.28 31.38
C PRO A 586 53.00 5.40 32.11
N VAL A 587 52.15 5.03 33.07
CA VAL A 587 51.40 5.94 33.94
C VAL A 587 51.56 5.51 35.41
N GLY A 588 50.68 5.97 36.30
CA GLY A 588 50.69 5.52 37.70
C GLY A 588 50.17 4.09 37.84
N ARG A 589 50.29 3.52 39.04
CA ARG A 589 49.88 2.12 39.28
C ARG A 589 48.38 1.91 39.20
N GLN A 590 47.98 0.80 38.60
CA GLN A 590 46.59 0.39 38.38
C GLN A 590 45.72 1.50 37.78
N PRO A 591 46.00 1.93 36.53
CA PRO A 591 45.15 2.90 35.83
C PRO A 591 43.75 2.31 35.65
N GLU A 592 42.72 3.06 36.08
CA GLU A 592 41.34 2.57 36.18
C GLU A 592 40.38 3.36 35.29
N ALA A 593 40.64 4.65 35.06
CA ALA A 593 39.83 5.49 34.17
C ALA A 593 40.72 6.42 33.33
N ILE A 594 40.24 6.78 32.16
CA ILE A 594 40.86 7.74 31.25
C ILE A 594 39.80 8.63 30.61
N VAL A 595 40.08 9.91 30.44
CA VAL A 595 39.23 10.86 29.70
C VAL A 595 40.08 11.67 28.73
N ASP A 596 39.53 11.93 27.55
CA ASP A 596 40.13 12.80 26.54
C ASP A 596 39.54 14.21 26.61
N LEU A 597 40.43 15.20 26.68
CA LEU A 597 40.15 16.63 26.72
C LEU A 597 40.51 17.21 25.34
N VAL A 598 39.75 16.83 24.31
CA VAL A 598 40.05 17.14 22.89
C VAL A 598 40.36 18.63 22.67
N SER A 599 39.60 19.54 23.29
CA SER A 599 39.79 20.98 23.14
C SER A 599 41.11 21.51 23.72
N LEU A 600 41.74 20.75 24.63
CA LEU A 600 43.01 21.06 25.27
C LEU A 600 44.17 20.22 24.72
N GLY A 601 43.88 19.18 23.93
CA GLY A 601 44.88 18.23 23.44
C GLY A 601 45.54 17.42 24.56
N LEU A 602 44.78 17.09 25.61
CA LEU A 602 45.27 16.38 26.80
C LEU A 602 44.46 15.12 27.08
N LEU A 603 45.13 14.10 27.63
CA LEU A 603 44.50 12.93 28.23
C LEU A 603 44.74 12.95 29.74
N VAL A 604 43.72 12.59 30.52
CA VAL A 604 43.85 12.46 31.98
C VAL A 604 43.54 11.04 32.39
N VAL A 605 44.46 10.43 33.12
CA VAL A 605 44.38 9.04 33.58
C VAL A 605 44.29 9.01 35.09
N ALA A 606 43.30 8.30 35.64
CA ALA A 606 43.18 8.04 37.07
C ALA A 606 43.89 6.74 37.43
N ASN A 607 44.86 6.82 38.34
CA ASN A 607 45.67 5.68 38.78
C ASN A 607 45.24 5.24 40.18
N ALA A 608 44.38 4.23 40.26
CA ALA A 608 43.79 3.77 41.50
C ALA A 608 44.82 3.25 42.52
N GLY A 609 45.90 2.63 42.04
CA GLY A 609 46.95 2.05 42.90
C GLY A 609 48.04 3.04 43.32
N SER A 610 48.01 4.27 42.82
CA SER A 610 48.95 5.35 43.18
C SER A 610 48.27 6.61 43.71
N ASP A 611 46.94 6.56 43.89
CA ASP A 611 46.12 7.65 44.43
C ASP A 611 46.39 9.01 43.75
N ASN A 612 46.59 8.99 42.42
CA ASN A 612 46.95 10.18 41.65
C ASN A 612 46.36 10.15 40.23
N LEU A 613 46.46 11.29 39.55
CA LEU A 613 46.15 11.43 38.13
C LEU A 613 47.45 11.67 37.34
N THR A 614 47.54 11.07 36.15
CA THR A 614 48.57 11.40 35.15
C THR A 614 47.94 12.22 34.04
N VAL A 615 48.55 13.35 33.69
CA VAL A 615 48.15 14.16 32.53
C VAL A 615 49.14 13.87 31.40
N LEU A 616 48.64 13.54 30.21
CA LEU A 616 49.45 13.28 29.02
C LEU A 616 49.05 14.27 27.92
N ASN A 617 50.00 14.62 27.06
CA ASN A 617 49.73 15.28 25.80
C ASN A 617 49.10 14.27 24.82
N ALA A 618 47.91 14.53 24.28
CA ALA A 618 47.19 13.55 23.45
C ALA A 618 47.96 13.17 22.16
N SER A 619 48.67 14.13 21.54
CA SER A 619 49.36 13.92 20.27
C SER A 619 50.70 13.20 20.39
N THR A 620 51.41 13.38 21.50
CA THR A 620 52.74 12.81 21.72
C THR A 620 52.76 11.70 22.76
N ALA A 621 51.66 11.56 23.52
CA ALA A 621 51.51 10.70 24.67
C ALA A 621 52.59 10.92 25.76
N ALA A 622 53.23 12.10 25.78
CA ALA A 622 54.22 12.46 26.79
C ALA A 622 53.53 13.02 28.06
N PRO A 623 54.04 12.74 29.27
CA PRO A 623 53.52 13.34 30.50
C PRO A 623 53.64 14.87 30.51
N GLU A 624 52.53 15.54 30.80
CA GLU A 624 52.43 17.00 30.94
C GLU A 624 52.50 17.37 32.43
N GLY A 625 53.72 17.43 32.95
CA GLY A 625 53.99 17.81 34.35
C GLY A 625 53.95 16.64 35.35
N PRO A 626 54.04 16.96 36.67
CA PRO A 626 53.99 15.95 37.73
C PRO A 626 52.58 15.36 37.88
N SER A 627 52.49 14.15 38.45
CA SER A 627 51.20 13.55 38.77
C SER A 627 50.45 14.37 39.83
N ILE A 628 49.12 14.38 39.72
CA ILE A 628 48.24 15.16 40.57
C ILE A 628 47.69 14.24 41.67
N PRO A 629 48.06 14.42 42.95
CA PRO A 629 47.55 13.57 44.02
C PRO A 629 46.05 13.80 44.23
N VAL A 630 45.31 12.71 44.48
CA VAL A 630 43.86 12.74 44.74
C VAL A 630 43.52 11.82 45.92
N GLY A 631 42.22 11.71 46.25
CA GLY A 631 41.74 10.75 47.25
C GLY A 631 42.05 9.30 46.87
N PRO A 632 42.03 8.37 47.83
CA PRO A 632 42.45 6.99 47.61
C PRO A 632 41.56 6.26 46.60
N GLY A 633 42.18 5.50 45.70
CA GLY A 633 41.51 4.65 44.72
C GLY A 633 40.61 5.40 43.71
N PRO A 634 41.10 6.42 42.98
CA PRO A 634 40.29 7.08 41.96
C PRO A 634 39.88 6.09 40.87
N ALA A 635 38.58 5.87 40.71
CA ALA A 635 38.01 4.83 39.84
C ALA A 635 37.22 5.38 38.65
N ALA A 636 36.89 6.67 38.63
CA ALA A 636 36.13 7.29 37.56
C ALA A 636 36.58 8.73 37.33
N LEU A 637 36.52 9.17 36.08
CA LEU A 637 36.75 10.54 35.66
C LEU A 637 35.56 11.01 34.83
N LEU A 638 35.12 12.24 35.06
CA LEU A 638 34.14 12.93 34.24
C LEU A 638 34.71 14.31 33.92
N TRP A 639 34.60 14.72 32.67
CA TRP A 639 34.96 16.05 32.22
C TRP A 639 33.70 16.81 31.83
N ASP A 640 33.59 18.05 32.32
CA ASP A 640 32.59 19.01 31.87
C ASP A 640 33.26 19.96 30.87
N PRO A 641 32.83 19.97 29.60
CA PRO A 641 33.41 20.84 28.57
C PRO A 641 32.87 22.28 28.59
N SER A 642 31.92 22.62 29.48
CA SER A 642 31.45 24.00 29.68
C SER A 642 32.48 24.89 30.37
#